data_AF-A0AAW1T4J9-F1
#
_entry.id   AF-A0AAW1T4J9-F1
#
_cell.length_a   1.000
_cell.length_b   1.000
_cell.length_c   1.000
_cell.angle_alpha   90.00
_cell.angle_beta   90.00
_cell.angle_gamma   90.00
#
_symmetry.space_group_name_H-M   'P 1'
#
loop_
_entity.id
_entity.type
_entity.pdbx_description
1 polymer ?
#
loop_
_entity_poly.entity_id
_entity_poly.type
_entity_poly.pdbx_seq_one_letter_code
_entity_poly.pdbx_strand_id
1 'polypeptide(L)'
;MTTNNEASVQDAIQAQQDSAPVNVDLEAASSSSTASLGDMAGAGQGQHYQPKQDILTRMECITDFHMKVVLALFDVGQSAAVIILIAELVYLVHNENRLSLRRRTIPELYNVIIGSVCLLFVLGMLLGMLDRQIRSMLMGKVWRHRRRRVNIVITMELLLMICNLVAFIVPNAYLLACSCCTGFYYAIGWSSFVRWTCWNTIFLLICITAHNGTPYNGPIHEHRFSSKASPPRQDGVIWDAPLSIHAPKAVLWVVYEVVIGIMAFYWTYAEVGNSKTFQHVNQLGAPSRCLEIIRSPSTGCAVNAAEQTFIGLFIGCHLGYCVLWAYYIYHGKNVLNRRAYTDYKVGNMLTRLQERSRWPFVLLIDISFATLWYSRINSCGGVLFVWLGLLPLQVMATCSVLAWAWLVMPNEPRSQTPTLQVWLQEHAWTKENMRELRALRELHSGGNTDIQTEPIFCFESAMKALYWSTLVYDRESDVQFNERMAWGMELMQAKEQAVLLETLHDSRALLAWGPQGAILSFRGTASLKNALTDIRAWSVSHHLHRGRHLFSQPRVHSGFSRAWHGNRFNESVVSRVCKVLQAGGDMDSQRHLLITGHSMGGALATLAAYELDEALDRAGLKVHLSCYTFGAPRTGNHAFAREYEARVPDTWGLINDQDVVARRGKLCGLYKRPGHRVIINARGDLIVRPTYGEASVQRTPGGGSVNNHYLGSYQQALLAVCLAQFSSKRYRSGMQGILSLAESSAPFAYLFQQEIGLSIDEMRQRCSHEGLHDTPCSRSLRSIRRSRDGWGRPSRSEPPLHTLQAADKTDPPNPSHNGVCSSFPLFVCTASCCAA
;
A
#
# COMPACT_ATOMS: atom_id res chain seq x y z
N MET A 1 -51.78 33.70 30.26
CA MET A 1 -53.07 33.76 29.56
C MET A 1 -52.81 34.51 28.26
N THR A 2 -52.41 33.79 27.21
CA THR A 2 -53.27 33.36 26.08
C THR A 2 -53.66 34.57 25.21
N THR A 3 -53.42 34.66 23.89
CA THR A 3 -53.36 33.63 22.85
C THR A 3 -52.94 34.22 21.48
N ASN A 4 -52.34 33.37 20.65
CA ASN A 4 -52.44 33.24 19.18
C ASN A 4 -51.71 34.19 18.23
N ASN A 5 -50.69 33.63 17.55
CA ASN A 5 -50.40 33.86 16.13
C ASN A 5 -49.56 32.69 15.58
N GLU A 6 -50.24 31.63 15.13
CA GLU A 6 -49.67 30.43 14.48
C GLU A 6 -50.21 30.23 13.04
N ALA A 7 -50.68 31.28 12.37
CA ALA A 7 -51.39 31.17 11.09
C ALA A 7 -50.72 31.88 9.89
N SER A 8 -49.39 32.01 9.85
CA SER A 8 -48.72 32.60 8.65
C SER A 8 -47.52 31.80 8.11
N VAL A 9 -47.31 30.57 8.57
CA VAL A 9 -46.16 29.74 8.12
C VAL A 9 -46.60 28.59 7.21
N GLN A 10 -47.89 28.22 7.19
CA GLN A 10 -48.40 27.13 6.35
C GLN A 10 -48.78 27.55 4.92
N ASP A 11 -49.13 28.82 4.68
CA ASP A 11 -49.51 29.27 3.34
C ASP A 11 -48.32 29.52 2.39
N ALA A 12 -47.10 29.67 2.94
CA ALA A 12 -45.88 29.82 2.13
C ALA A 12 -45.31 28.48 1.62
N ILE A 13 -45.79 27.34 2.14
CA ILE A 13 -45.25 26.00 1.80
C ILE A 13 -46.04 25.35 0.66
N GLN A 14 -47.27 25.79 0.37
CA GLN A 14 -48.11 25.19 -0.67
C GLN A 14 -47.89 25.77 -2.09
N ALA A 15 -47.25 26.94 -2.23
CA ALA A 15 -47.05 27.60 -3.53
C ALA A 15 -45.81 27.12 -4.32
N GLN A 16 -45.03 26.18 -3.78
CA GLN A 16 -43.76 25.72 -4.38
C GLN A 16 -43.83 24.28 -4.92
N GLN A 17 -45.02 23.66 -4.94
CA GLN A 17 -45.24 22.28 -5.41
C GLN A 17 -45.96 22.15 -6.77
N ASP A 18 -46.46 23.23 -7.37
CA ASP A 18 -47.19 23.18 -8.66
C ASP A 18 -46.43 23.90 -9.79
N SER A 19 -45.31 23.32 -10.23
CA SER A 19 -44.76 23.64 -11.56
C SER A 19 -44.15 22.38 -12.19
N ALA A 20 -45.00 21.62 -12.88
CA ALA A 20 -44.58 20.54 -13.76
C ALA A 20 -43.85 21.14 -14.99
N PRO A 21 -42.68 20.61 -15.40
CA PRO A 21 -42.10 21.00 -16.67
C PRO A 21 -42.87 20.32 -17.81
N VAL A 22 -43.24 21.15 -18.79
CA VAL A 22 -43.86 20.78 -20.07
C VAL A 22 -42.96 19.77 -20.80
N ASN A 23 -43.51 18.61 -21.14
CA ASN A 23 -42.90 17.66 -22.07
C ASN A 23 -42.85 18.30 -23.46
N VAL A 24 -41.64 18.58 -23.94
CA VAL A 24 -41.38 18.83 -25.36
C VAL A 24 -40.76 17.55 -25.92
N ASP A 25 -41.53 16.86 -26.76
CA ASP A 25 -41.10 15.67 -27.48
C ASP A 25 -39.90 16.01 -28.38
N LEU A 26 -38.73 15.54 -27.98
CA LEU A 26 -37.49 15.50 -28.77
C LEU A 26 -37.01 14.04 -28.91
N GLU A 27 -37.95 13.12 -29.12
CA GLU A 27 -37.67 11.74 -29.55
C GLU A 27 -37.65 11.67 -31.09
N ALA A 28 -36.59 12.17 -31.73
CA ALA A 28 -36.32 11.84 -33.14
C ALA A 28 -34.86 12.00 -33.62
N ALA A 29 -33.91 12.46 -32.80
CA ALA A 29 -32.57 12.82 -33.31
C ALA A 29 -31.36 12.44 -32.44
N SER A 30 -31.45 11.45 -31.55
CA SER A 30 -30.34 11.08 -30.63
C SER A 30 -29.82 9.64 -30.75
N SER A 31 -30.25 8.87 -31.75
CA SER A 31 -29.98 7.42 -31.81
C SER A 31 -28.69 6.99 -32.53
N SER A 32 -27.69 7.85 -32.79
CA SER A 32 -26.50 7.40 -33.53
C SER A 32 -25.12 8.00 -33.18
N SER A 33 -24.93 8.82 -32.15
CA SER A 33 -23.59 9.38 -31.86
C SER A 33 -23.16 9.49 -30.39
N THR A 34 -24.02 9.18 -29.42
CA THR A 34 -23.70 9.31 -27.99
C THR A 34 -23.11 8.05 -27.35
N ALA A 35 -23.12 6.91 -28.05
CA ALA A 35 -22.59 5.64 -27.53
C ALA A 35 -21.06 5.56 -27.52
N SER A 36 -20.32 6.47 -28.17
CA SER A 36 -18.86 6.41 -28.30
C SER A 36 -18.09 7.33 -27.36
N LEU A 37 -18.71 8.41 -26.85
CA LEU A 37 -18.03 9.40 -26.00
C LEU A 37 -18.01 9.04 -24.50
N GLY A 38 -18.96 8.22 -24.04
CA GLY A 38 -18.98 7.72 -22.65
C GLY A 38 -17.90 6.67 -22.36
N ASP A 39 -17.31 6.06 -23.39
CA ASP A 39 -16.27 5.04 -23.26
C ASP A 39 -14.84 5.59 -23.37
N MET A 40 -14.65 6.79 -23.93
CA MET A 40 -13.32 7.39 -24.15
C MET A 40 -12.78 8.17 -22.96
N ALA A 41 -13.65 8.85 -22.23
CA ALA A 41 -13.26 9.42 -20.96
C ALA A 41 -13.08 8.30 -19.94
N GLY A 42 -12.00 8.36 -19.16
CA GLY A 42 -11.66 7.36 -18.15
C GLY A 42 -12.85 6.96 -17.28
N ALA A 43 -13.60 5.97 -17.72
CA ALA A 43 -14.73 5.39 -17.02
C ALA A 43 -14.19 4.44 -15.94
N GLY A 44 -13.42 5.03 -15.03
CA GLY A 44 -13.12 4.49 -13.74
C GLY A 44 -14.36 4.62 -12.86
N GLN A 45 -15.10 3.52 -12.73
CA GLN A 45 -15.62 3.11 -11.42
C GLN A 45 -16.75 3.98 -10.80
N GLY A 46 -17.75 4.36 -11.61
CA GLY A 46 -18.95 5.08 -11.12
C GLY A 46 -20.26 4.28 -11.04
N GLN A 47 -20.45 3.18 -11.78
CA GLN A 47 -21.79 2.55 -11.91
C GLN A 47 -22.25 1.66 -10.74
N HIS A 48 -21.41 1.39 -9.74
CA HIS A 48 -21.75 0.42 -8.68
C HIS A 48 -21.72 0.97 -7.25
N TYR A 49 -21.52 2.28 -7.08
CA TYR A 49 -21.29 2.87 -5.79
C TYR A 49 -22.43 3.82 -5.42
N GLN A 50 -23.37 3.32 -4.59
CA GLN A 50 -24.46 4.11 -4.06
C GLN A 50 -24.30 4.25 -2.54
N PRO A 51 -23.54 5.27 -2.06
CA PRO A 51 -23.19 5.41 -0.65
C PRO A 51 -24.41 5.66 0.25
N LYS A 52 -25.53 6.11 -0.35
CA LYS A 52 -26.81 6.28 0.33
C LYS A 52 -27.55 4.96 0.59
N GLN A 53 -27.32 3.93 -0.24
CA GLN A 53 -28.05 2.66 -0.17
C GLN A 53 -27.20 1.52 0.41
N ASP A 54 -25.88 1.57 0.21
CA ASP A 54 -24.99 0.48 0.60
C ASP A 54 -24.38 0.66 1.99
N ILE A 55 -24.20 -0.45 2.71
CA ILE A 55 -23.33 -0.48 3.89
C ILE A 55 -21.87 -0.45 3.41
N LEU A 56 -21.11 0.53 3.90
CA LEU A 56 -19.68 0.73 3.63
C LEU A 56 -18.85 0.31 4.83
N THR A 57 -17.73 -0.34 4.56
CA THR A 57 -16.78 -0.77 5.60
C THR A 57 -15.76 0.32 5.90
N ARG A 58 -15.21 0.35 7.11
CA ARG A 58 -14.16 1.32 7.48
C ARG A 58 -12.94 1.25 6.57
N MET A 59 -12.56 0.08 6.07
CA MET A 59 -11.44 -0.12 5.15
C MET A 59 -11.57 0.70 3.86
N GLU A 60 -12.79 0.86 3.35
CA GLU A 60 -13.07 1.62 2.12
C GLU A 60 -13.03 3.14 2.36
N CYS A 61 -13.30 3.58 3.59
CA CYS A 61 -13.38 5.00 3.97
C CYS A 61 -12.25 5.42 4.94
N ILE A 62 -11.19 4.62 5.04
CA ILE A 62 -10.19 4.78 6.09
C ILE A 62 -9.33 6.02 5.86
N THR A 63 -9.23 6.87 6.89
CA THR A 63 -8.31 8.01 6.86
C THR A 63 -6.86 7.57 7.09
N ASP A 64 -5.92 8.38 6.61
CA ASP A 64 -4.49 8.19 6.84
C ASP A 64 -4.12 8.04 8.33
N PHE A 65 -4.85 8.71 9.21
CA PHE A 65 -4.64 8.62 10.66
C PHE A 65 -5.06 7.25 11.19
N HIS A 66 -6.29 6.83 10.91
CA HIS A 66 -6.79 5.55 11.41
C HIS A 66 -6.00 4.36 10.87
N MET A 67 -5.57 4.38 9.60
CA MET A 67 -4.73 3.31 9.06
C MET A 67 -3.38 3.21 9.78
N LYS A 68 -2.79 4.34 10.22
CA LYS A 68 -1.57 4.31 11.05
C LYS A 68 -1.82 3.64 12.39
N VAL A 69 -2.95 3.94 13.04
CA VAL A 69 -3.33 3.32 14.32
C VAL A 69 -3.48 1.81 14.15
N VAL A 70 -4.17 1.36 13.10
CA VAL A 70 -4.33 -0.08 12.79
C VAL A 70 -2.97 -0.76 12.56
N LEU A 71 -2.09 -0.16 11.77
CA LEU A 71 -0.75 -0.72 11.54
C LEU A 71 0.11 -0.71 12.81
N ALA A 72 0.03 0.35 13.61
CA ALA A 72 0.72 0.41 14.90
C ALA A 72 0.20 -0.66 15.87
N LEU A 73 -1.10 -0.98 15.85
CA LEU A 73 -1.67 -2.05 16.66
C LEU A 73 -1.07 -3.43 16.29
N PHE A 74 -0.84 -3.70 14.99
CA PHE A 74 -0.11 -4.90 14.59
C PHE A 74 1.34 -4.88 15.08
N ASP A 75 2.07 -3.78 14.84
CA ASP A 75 3.49 -3.67 15.18
C ASP A 75 3.71 -3.76 16.72
N VAL A 76 2.86 -3.12 17.53
CA VAL A 76 2.88 -3.17 19.00
C VAL A 76 2.50 -4.56 19.51
N GLY A 77 1.43 -5.16 18.99
CA GLY A 77 1.00 -6.50 19.39
C GLY A 77 2.07 -7.55 19.13
N GLN A 78 2.75 -7.47 17.98
CA GLN A 78 3.88 -8.33 17.63
C GLN A 78 5.07 -8.12 18.58
N SER A 79 5.44 -6.87 18.84
CA SER A 79 6.55 -6.55 19.74
C SER A 79 6.29 -7.03 21.16
N ALA A 80 5.07 -6.82 21.68
CA ALA A 80 4.65 -7.29 22.98
C ALA A 80 4.71 -8.82 23.07
N ALA A 81 4.23 -9.54 22.06
CA ALA A 81 4.25 -10.99 22.04
C ALA A 81 5.68 -11.57 21.98
N VAL A 82 6.60 -10.95 21.24
CA VAL A 82 8.02 -11.33 21.24
C VAL A 82 8.66 -11.10 22.62
N ILE A 83 8.39 -9.96 23.26
CA ILE A 83 8.90 -9.66 24.60
C ILE A 83 8.38 -10.67 25.62
N ILE A 84 7.07 -10.99 25.57
CA ILE A 84 6.46 -12.00 26.44
C ILE A 84 7.12 -13.35 26.20
N LEU A 85 7.29 -13.78 24.95
CA LEU A 85 7.96 -15.05 24.62
C LEU A 85 9.38 -15.11 25.19
N ILE A 86 10.17 -14.04 25.05
CA ILE A 86 11.53 -13.98 25.60
C ILE A 86 11.48 -14.07 27.13
N ALA A 87 10.58 -13.35 27.79
CA ALA A 87 10.43 -13.39 29.24
C ALA A 87 10.05 -14.79 29.74
N GLU A 88 9.12 -15.45 29.05
CA GLU A 88 8.71 -16.83 29.32
C GLU A 88 9.86 -17.83 29.13
N LEU A 89 10.64 -17.70 28.06
CA LEU A 89 11.81 -18.55 27.81
C LEU A 89 12.90 -18.35 28.87
N VAL A 90 13.20 -17.11 29.26
CA VAL A 90 14.15 -16.80 30.33
C VAL A 90 13.67 -17.40 31.66
N TYR A 91 12.37 -17.30 31.94
CA TYR A 91 11.77 -17.89 33.13
C TYR A 91 11.91 -19.42 33.15
N LEU A 92 11.64 -20.08 32.02
CA LEU A 92 11.76 -21.53 31.86
C LEU A 92 13.20 -22.01 32.06
N VAL A 93 14.20 -21.32 31.47
CA VAL A 93 15.62 -21.69 31.57
C VAL A 93 16.21 -21.41 32.95
N HIS A 94 15.78 -20.36 33.66
CA HIS A 94 16.37 -20.02 34.95
C HIS A 94 15.78 -20.82 36.12
N ASN A 95 14.53 -21.29 36.01
CA ASN A 95 13.81 -21.98 37.09
C ASN A 95 13.72 -23.50 36.91
N GLU A 96 14.67 -24.11 36.16
CA GLU A 96 14.69 -25.51 35.71
C GLU A 96 14.25 -26.57 36.73
N ASN A 97 14.53 -26.39 38.02
CA ASN A 97 14.18 -27.36 39.10
C ASN A 97 13.28 -26.76 40.19
N ARG A 98 12.76 -25.55 39.97
CA ARG A 98 11.93 -24.78 40.93
C ARG A 98 10.55 -24.41 40.41
N LEU A 99 10.11 -25.02 39.31
CA LEU A 99 8.68 -25.28 39.07
C LEU A 99 8.10 -26.29 40.08
N SER A 100 8.62 -26.30 41.31
CA SER A 100 7.79 -26.62 42.44
C SER A 100 6.63 -25.65 42.40
N LEU A 101 5.42 -26.17 42.20
CA LEU A 101 4.12 -25.54 42.51
C LEU A 101 4.03 -24.99 43.97
N ARG A 102 5.17 -24.88 44.68
CA ARG A 102 5.41 -24.37 46.03
C ARG A 102 5.38 -22.84 46.10
N ARG A 103 5.71 -22.13 45.00
CA ARG A 103 5.44 -20.68 44.89
C ARG A 103 4.28 -20.47 43.92
N ARG A 104 3.09 -20.43 44.52
CA ARG A 104 1.82 -20.13 43.86
C ARG A 104 1.94 -18.87 42.97
N THR A 105 1.12 -18.87 41.94
CA THR A 105 0.41 -17.73 41.31
C THR A 105 1.06 -16.92 40.20
N ILE A 106 2.37 -16.73 40.07
CA ILE A 106 2.83 -15.61 39.21
C ILE A 106 2.49 -15.79 37.70
N PRO A 107 2.91 -16.87 37.00
CA PRO A 107 2.59 -17.04 35.58
C PRO A 107 1.09 -17.23 35.30
N GLU A 108 0.41 -18.03 36.11
CA GLU A 108 -1.04 -18.30 35.94
C GLU A 108 -1.87 -17.04 36.21
N LEU A 109 -1.46 -16.21 37.18
CA LEU A 109 -2.07 -14.91 37.46
C LEU A 109 -1.89 -13.97 36.28
N TYR A 110 -0.70 -13.88 35.69
CA TYR A 110 -0.50 -13.07 34.49
C TYR A 110 -1.33 -13.57 33.31
N ASN A 111 -1.44 -14.89 33.10
CA ASN A 111 -2.28 -15.49 32.07
C ASN A 111 -3.76 -15.12 32.25
N VAL A 112 -4.28 -15.24 33.47
CA VAL A 112 -5.68 -14.87 33.77
C VAL A 112 -5.91 -13.38 33.60
N ILE A 113 -5.02 -12.52 34.12
CA ILE A 113 -5.15 -11.06 34.00
C ILE A 113 -5.12 -10.64 32.54
N ILE A 114 -4.05 -10.99 31.81
CA ILE A 114 -3.86 -10.55 30.43
C ILE A 114 -4.89 -11.21 29.51
N GLY A 115 -5.22 -12.49 29.72
CA GLY A 115 -6.28 -13.20 29.01
C GLY A 115 -7.65 -12.55 29.21
N SER A 116 -7.99 -12.16 30.44
CA SER A 116 -9.26 -11.47 30.74
C SER A 116 -9.33 -10.08 30.09
N VAL A 117 -8.23 -9.34 30.10
CA VAL A 117 -8.13 -8.05 29.39
C VAL A 117 -8.35 -8.25 27.89
N CYS A 118 -7.69 -9.25 27.29
CA CYS A 118 -7.90 -9.60 25.88
C CYS A 118 -9.37 -9.95 25.59
N LEU A 119 -10.00 -10.76 26.45
CA LEU A 119 -11.40 -11.17 26.32
C LEU A 119 -12.35 -9.97 26.37
N LEU A 120 -12.13 -9.03 27.29
CA LEU A 120 -12.93 -7.79 27.38
C LEU A 120 -12.84 -6.96 26.11
N PHE A 121 -11.64 -6.80 25.54
CA PHE A 121 -11.48 -6.06 24.27
C PHE A 121 -12.17 -6.74 23.09
N VAL A 122 -12.06 -8.07 22.97
CA VAL A 122 -12.70 -8.83 21.89
C VAL A 122 -14.23 -8.79 22.03
N LEU A 123 -14.77 -8.94 23.23
CA LEU A 123 -16.20 -8.81 23.50
C LEU A 123 -16.71 -7.40 23.19
N GLY A 124 -15.99 -6.37 23.65
CA GLY A 124 -16.32 -4.97 23.33
C GLY A 124 -16.32 -4.69 21.84
N MET A 125 -15.35 -5.26 21.09
CA MET A 125 -15.30 -5.13 19.63
C MET A 125 -16.49 -5.83 18.95
N LEU A 126 -16.84 -7.05 19.38
CA LEU A 126 -18.00 -7.77 18.86
C LEU A 126 -19.30 -6.99 19.08
N LEU A 127 -19.52 -6.49 20.31
CA LEU A 127 -20.70 -5.68 20.65
C LEU A 127 -20.74 -4.39 19.81
N GLY A 128 -19.61 -3.68 19.69
CA GLY A 128 -19.50 -2.49 18.85
C GLY A 128 -19.76 -2.76 17.36
N MET A 129 -19.30 -3.92 16.85
CA MET A 129 -19.59 -4.33 15.48
C MET A 129 -21.07 -4.62 15.28
N LEU A 130 -21.70 -5.41 16.16
CA LEU A 130 -23.13 -5.73 16.09
C LEU A 130 -24.00 -4.48 16.16
N ASP A 131 -23.70 -3.59 17.10
CA ASP A 131 -24.38 -2.31 17.25
C ASP A 131 -24.32 -1.48 15.95
N ARG A 132 -23.13 -1.33 15.36
CA ARG A 132 -22.96 -0.59 14.10
C ARG A 132 -23.69 -1.25 12.92
N GLN A 133 -23.75 -2.58 12.88
CA GLN A 133 -24.51 -3.32 11.87
C GLN A 133 -26.00 -3.07 12.02
N ILE A 134 -26.54 -3.20 13.23
CA ILE A 134 -27.96 -2.97 13.53
C ILE A 134 -28.35 -1.54 13.17
N ARG A 135 -27.59 -0.52 13.61
CA ARG A 135 -27.86 0.88 13.26
C ARG A 135 -27.85 1.13 11.75
N SER A 136 -26.95 0.49 11.01
CA SER A 136 -26.87 0.64 9.56
C SER A 136 -28.09 0.03 8.86
N MET A 137 -28.55 -1.14 9.33
CA MET A 137 -29.77 -1.79 8.82
C MET A 137 -31.04 -1.02 9.18
N LEU A 138 -31.11 -0.46 10.39
CA LEU A 138 -32.23 0.41 10.82
C LEU A 138 -32.36 1.67 9.96
N MET A 139 -31.27 2.13 9.33
CA MET A 139 -31.28 3.24 8.37
C MET A 139 -31.58 2.80 6.92
N GLY A 140 -32.03 1.56 6.71
CA GLY A 140 -32.40 1.05 5.38
C GLY A 140 -31.22 0.71 4.46
N LYS A 141 -29.98 0.67 4.97
CA LYS A 141 -28.81 0.30 4.16
C LYS A 141 -28.69 -1.21 3.97
N VAL A 142 -28.22 -1.63 2.80
CA VAL A 142 -28.14 -3.05 2.42
C VAL A 142 -26.69 -3.53 2.30
N TRP A 143 -26.44 -4.77 2.70
CA TRP A 143 -25.16 -5.44 2.48
C TRP A 143 -25.05 -5.98 1.05
N ARG A 144 -24.02 -5.54 0.32
CA ARG A 144 -23.61 -6.22 -0.92
C ARG A 144 -22.90 -7.55 -0.63
N HIS A 145 -23.00 -8.49 -1.58
CA HIS A 145 -22.52 -9.87 -1.45
C HIS A 145 -21.07 -9.98 -0.93
N ARG A 146 -20.11 -9.29 -1.56
CA ARG A 146 -18.69 -9.29 -1.16
C ARG A 146 -18.50 -8.80 0.28
N ARG A 147 -19.06 -7.62 0.60
CA ARG A 147 -18.95 -6.97 1.92
C ARG A 147 -19.55 -7.83 3.03
N ARG A 148 -20.71 -8.44 2.75
CA ARG A 148 -21.38 -9.38 3.67
C ARG A 148 -20.47 -10.55 4.03
N ARG A 149 -19.82 -11.17 3.05
CA ARG A 149 -18.95 -12.33 3.27
C ARG A 149 -17.71 -11.98 4.07
N VAL A 150 -17.04 -10.87 3.74
CA VAL A 150 -15.89 -10.39 4.50
C VAL A 150 -16.29 -10.14 5.96
N ASN A 151 -17.45 -9.52 6.19
CA ASN A 151 -17.96 -9.28 7.54
C ASN A 151 -18.31 -10.57 8.30
N ILE A 152 -18.92 -11.56 7.65
CA ILE A 152 -19.22 -12.87 8.26
C ILE A 152 -17.93 -13.56 8.70
N VAL A 153 -16.93 -13.65 7.83
CA VAL A 153 -15.67 -14.34 8.15
C VAL A 153 -14.94 -13.70 9.33
N ILE A 154 -14.87 -12.37 9.37
CA ILE A 154 -14.22 -11.67 10.49
C ILE A 154 -15.04 -11.76 11.78
N THR A 155 -16.38 -11.74 11.69
CA THR A 155 -17.24 -12.01 12.86
C THR A 155 -17.03 -13.43 13.39
N MET A 156 -16.85 -14.43 12.51
CA MET A 156 -16.50 -15.79 12.92
C MET A 156 -15.13 -15.86 13.60
N GLU A 157 -14.11 -15.16 13.09
CA GLU A 157 -12.80 -15.06 13.77
C GLU A 157 -12.93 -14.47 15.18
N LEU A 158 -13.75 -13.42 15.37
CA LEU A 158 -14.02 -12.84 16.70
C LEU A 158 -14.66 -13.85 17.65
N LEU A 159 -15.70 -14.56 17.19
CA LEU A 159 -16.39 -15.56 18.01
C LEU A 159 -15.46 -16.72 18.40
N LEU A 160 -14.66 -17.22 17.46
CA LEU A 160 -13.66 -18.24 17.73
C LEU A 160 -12.60 -17.74 18.72
N MET A 161 -12.21 -16.47 18.63
CA MET A 161 -11.25 -15.88 19.57
C MET A 161 -11.83 -15.76 20.98
N ILE A 162 -13.12 -15.44 21.13
CA ILE A 162 -13.81 -15.44 22.43
C ILE A 162 -13.80 -16.85 23.03
N CYS A 163 -14.20 -17.87 22.25
CA CYS A 163 -14.19 -19.26 22.71
C CYS A 163 -12.77 -19.71 23.12
N ASN A 164 -11.75 -19.40 22.32
CA ASN A 164 -10.35 -19.70 22.61
C ASN A 164 -9.85 -18.98 23.87
N LEU A 165 -10.18 -17.70 24.09
CA LEU A 165 -9.77 -16.97 25.30
C LEU A 165 -10.46 -17.49 26.56
N VAL A 166 -11.74 -17.85 26.49
CA VAL A 166 -12.44 -18.50 27.62
C VAL A 166 -11.77 -19.84 27.94
N ALA A 167 -11.50 -20.67 26.95
CA ALA A 167 -10.79 -21.94 27.11
C ALA A 167 -9.33 -21.76 27.60
N PHE A 168 -8.71 -20.60 27.36
CA PHE A 168 -7.40 -20.27 27.92
C PHE A 168 -7.48 -19.81 29.39
N ILE A 169 -8.46 -18.98 29.76
CA ILE A 169 -8.59 -18.42 31.11
C ILE A 169 -9.04 -19.47 32.12
N VAL A 170 -10.02 -20.32 31.77
CA VAL A 170 -10.65 -21.29 32.69
C VAL A 170 -9.64 -22.21 33.38
N PRO A 171 -8.73 -22.93 32.70
CA PRO A 171 -7.78 -23.83 33.37
C PRO A 171 -6.75 -23.06 34.23
N ASN A 172 -6.32 -21.87 33.78
CA ASN A 172 -5.40 -21.02 34.53
C ASN A 172 -6.07 -20.43 35.80
N ALA A 173 -7.34 -20.05 35.72
CA ALA A 173 -8.11 -19.56 36.87
C ALA A 173 -8.44 -20.69 37.86
N TYR A 174 -8.74 -21.88 37.35
CA TYR A 174 -8.97 -23.07 38.16
C TYR A 174 -7.73 -23.42 39.00
N LEU A 175 -6.53 -23.33 38.41
CA LEU A 175 -5.25 -23.50 39.12
C LEU A 175 -5.02 -22.49 40.25
N LEU A 176 -5.50 -21.26 40.09
CA LEU A 176 -5.39 -20.23 41.14
C LEU A 176 -6.40 -20.47 42.28
N ALA A 177 -7.58 -20.99 41.96
CA ALA A 177 -8.70 -21.12 42.90
C ALA A 177 -8.70 -22.43 43.70
N CYS A 178 -8.36 -23.57 43.08
CA CYS A 178 -8.46 -24.88 43.71
C CYS A 178 -7.13 -25.36 44.30
N SER A 179 -7.17 -25.75 45.58
CA SER A 179 -6.02 -26.39 46.27
C SER A 179 -5.97 -27.92 46.09
N CYS A 180 -6.94 -28.51 45.38
CA CYS A 180 -7.11 -29.95 45.20
C CYS A 180 -7.06 -30.34 43.70
N CYS A 181 -6.49 -31.51 43.36
CA CYS A 181 -6.34 -31.96 41.96
C CYS A 181 -7.58 -32.65 41.37
N THR A 182 -8.72 -32.65 42.05
CA THR A 182 -9.94 -33.35 41.60
C THR A 182 -10.59 -32.61 40.43
N GLY A 183 -10.41 -33.11 39.21
CA GLY A 183 -10.98 -32.51 37.99
C GLY A 183 -9.99 -31.68 37.16
N PHE A 184 -8.78 -31.43 37.68
CA PHE A 184 -7.75 -30.60 37.04
C PHE A 184 -7.38 -31.07 35.62
N TYR A 185 -7.11 -32.37 35.46
CA TYR A 185 -6.74 -32.95 34.16
C TYR A 185 -7.90 -32.92 33.15
N TYR A 186 -9.15 -33.09 33.61
CA TYR A 186 -10.32 -32.94 32.74
C TYR A 186 -10.50 -31.49 32.29
N ALA A 187 -10.29 -30.52 33.18
CA ALA A 187 -10.36 -29.11 32.85
C ALA A 187 -9.29 -28.73 31.81
N ILE A 188 -8.03 -29.17 31.95
CA ILE A 188 -6.96 -28.95 30.96
C ILE A 188 -7.23 -29.68 29.65
N GLY A 189 -7.63 -30.96 29.70
CA GLY A 189 -7.83 -31.77 28.50
C GLY A 189 -8.93 -31.20 27.62
N TRP A 190 -10.10 -30.92 28.18
CA TRP A 190 -11.23 -30.36 27.44
C TRP A 190 -11.00 -28.92 27.01
N SER A 191 -10.40 -28.07 27.86
CA SER A 191 -10.09 -26.69 27.47
C SER A 191 -9.03 -26.64 26.37
N SER A 192 -8.03 -27.52 26.41
CA SER A 192 -7.02 -27.67 25.36
C SER A 192 -7.66 -28.14 24.05
N PHE A 193 -8.54 -29.14 24.09
CA PHE A 193 -9.32 -29.59 22.93
C PHE A 193 -10.06 -28.41 22.28
N VAL A 194 -10.90 -27.69 23.05
CA VAL A 194 -11.65 -26.53 22.55
C VAL A 194 -10.72 -25.45 21.99
N ARG A 195 -9.62 -25.16 22.69
CA ARG A 195 -8.63 -24.17 22.27
C ARG A 195 -8.02 -24.51 20.92
N TRP A 196 -7.57 -25.75 20.75
CA TRP A 196 -6.94 -26.19 19.50
C TRP A 196 -7.93 -26.37 18.36
N THR A 197 -9.18 -26.77 18.62
CA THR A 197 -10.26 -26.73 17.61
C THR A 197 -10.52 -25.30 17.13
N CYS A 198 -10.53 -24.31 18.05
CA CYS A 198 -10.64 -22.90 17.69
C CYS A 198 -9.46 -22.46 16.81
N TRP A 199 -8.23 -22.81 17.18
CA TRP A 199 -7.04 -22.51 16.39
C TRP A 199 -7.02 -23.18 15.01
N ASN A 200 -7.36 -24.46 14.93
CA ASN A 200 -7.51 -25.19 13.67
C ASN A 200 -8.49 -24.45 12.73
N THR A 201 -9.62 -24.02 13.28
CA THR A 201 -10.61 -23.24 12.53
C THR A 201 -10.10 -21.86 12.13
N ILE A 202 -9.38 -21.15 13.01
CA ILE A 202 -8.75 -19.86 12.69
C ILE A 202 -7.71 -20.02 11.58
N PHE A 203 -6.87 -21.06 11.60
CA PHE A 203 -5.89 -21.32 10.54
C PHE A 203 -6.56 -21.59 9.19
N LEU A 204 -7.67 -22.33 9.19
CA LEU A 204 -8.50 -22.53 8.00
C LEU A 204 -9.04 -21.20 7.47
N LEU A 205 -9.62 -20.34 8.33
CA LEU A 205 -10.11 -19.02 7.93
C LEU A 205 -9.00 -18.13 7.38
N ILE A 206 -7.80 -18.16 7.98
CA ILE A 206 -6.62 -17.44 7.48
C ILE A 206 -6.23 -17.93 6.07
N CYS A 207 -6.27 -19.24 5.81
CA CYS A 207 -6.01 -19.79 4.47
C CYS A 207 -7.10 -19.44 3.45
N ILE A 208 -8.37 -19.45 3.87
CA ILE A 208 -9.51 -19.05 3.04
C ILE A 208 -9.36 -17.57 2.65
N THR A 209 -9.11 -16.69 3.62
CA THR A 209 -8.95 -15.26 3.37
C THR A 209 -7.73 -14.94 2.51
N ALA A 210 -6.65 -15.73 2.59
CA ALA A 210 -5.49 -15.62 1.68
C ALA A 210 -5.85 -15.99 0.23
N HIS A 211 -6.60 -17.07 0.03
CA HIS A 211 -7.08 -17.47 -1.29
C HIS A 211 -8.05 -16.43 -1.89
N ASN A 212 -8.89 -15.82 -1.05
CA ASN A 212 -9.94 -14.90 -1.47
C ASN A 212 -9.44 -13.60 -2.14
N GLY A 213 -8.17 -13.21 -1.92
CA GLY A 213 -7.57 -12.05 -2.58
C GLY A 213 -7.23 -12.26 -4.05
N THR A 214 -7.31 -13.50 -4.56
CA THR A 214 -6.96 -13.82 -5.94
C THR A 214 -8.09 -13.50 -6.93
N PRO A 215 -7.78 -13.13 -8.20
CA PRO A 215 -8.80 -12.84 -9.21
C PRO A 215 -9.71 -14.03 -9.52
N TYR A 216 -10.99 -13.75 -9.75
CA TYR A 216 -12.01 -14.74 -10.10
C TYR A 216 -12.74 -14.30 -11.37
N ASN A 217 -12.75 -15.16 -12.38
CA ASN A 217 -13.35 -14.89 -13.69
C ASN A 217 -14.68 -15.66 -13.92
N GLY A 218 -15.21 -16.34 -12.89
CA GLY A 218 -16.44 -17.12 -13.02
C GLY A 218 -17.72 -16.29 -12.83
N PRO A 219 -18.90 -16.90 -13.04
CA PRO A 219 -20.19 -16.22 -12.87
C PRO A 219 -20.39 -15.76 -11.41
N ILE A 220 -21.03 -14.59 -11.25
CA ILE A 220 -21.28 -13.96 -9.95
C ILE A 220 -22.79 -13.95 -9.69
N HIS A 221 -23.19 -14.53 -8.56
CA HIS A 221 -24.58 -14.49 -8.10
C HIS A 221 -24.74 -13.37 -7.07
N GLU A 222 -25.25 -12.21 -7.50
CA GLU A 222 -25.40 -11.04 -6.61
C GLU A 222 -26.53 -11.22 -5.57
N HIS A 223 -27.55 -12.02 -5.90
CA HIS A 223 -28.68 -12.33 -5.00
C HIS A 223 -28.92 -13.84 -4.91
N ARG A 224 -29.19 -14.34 -3.69
CA ARG A 224 -29.47 -15.76 -3.39
C ARG A 224 -30.64 -16.35 -4.19
N PHE A 225 -31.48 -15.50 -4.80
CA PHE A 225 -32.69 -15.87 -5.55
C PHE A 225 -32.74 -15.36 -7.00
N SER A 226 -31.68 -14.75 -7.52
CA SER A 226 -31.64 -14.37 -8.94
C SER A 226 -31.27 -15.58 -9.79
N SER A 227 -32.18 -16.01 -10.67
CA SER A 227 -31.91 -17.04 -11.69
C SER A 227 -30.93 -16.58 -12.77
N LYS A 228 -30.68 -15.27 -12.88
CA LYS A 228 -29.71 -14.68 -13.82
C LYS A 228 -28.37 -14.48 -13.12
N ALA A 229 -27.35 -15.18 -13.58
CA ALA A 229 -25.96 -14.89 -13.26
C ALA A 229 -25.58 -13.55 -13.90
N SER A 230 -25.06 -12.62 -13.10
CA SER A 230 -24.48 -11.39 -13.65
C SER A 230 -23.20 -11.76 -14.42
N PRO A 231 -22.87 -11.07 -15.52
CA PRO A 231 -21.64 -11.31 -16.25
C PRO A 231 -20.42 -11.19 -15.30
N PRO A 232 -19.32 -11.93 -15.58
CA PRO A 232 -18.14 -11.90 -14.73
C PRO A 232 -17.63 -10.46 -14.59
N ARG A 233 -17.47 -10.01 -13.34
CA ARG A 233 -16.95 -8.68 -13.05
C ARG A 233 -15.46 -8.63 -13.33
N GLN A 234 -15.01 -7.56 -13.98
CA GLN A 234 -13.59 -7.36 -14.26
C GLN A 234 -12.76 -7.22 -12.96
N ASP A 235 -13.35 -6.65 -11.89
CA ASP A 235 -12.76 -6.57 -10.54
C ASP A 235 -13.04 -7.82 -9.66
N GLY A 236 -13.53 -8.91 -10.26
CA GLY A 236 -13.91 -10.13 -9.56
C GLY A 236 -12.74 -10.77 -8.81
N VAL A 237 -12.96 -11.10 -7.54
CA VAL A 237 -12.01 -11.84 -6.69
C VAL A 237 -12.70 -13.07 -6.11
N ILE A 238 -11.94 -14.04 -5.59
CA ILE A 238 -12.51 -15.30 -5.07
C ILE A 238 -13.51 -15.07 -3.92
N TRP A 239 -13.47 -13.91 -3.24
CA TRP A 239 -14.56 -13.51 -2.34
C TRP A 239 -15.96 -13.57 -2.98
N ASP A 240 -16.07 -13.38 -4.29
CA ASP A 240 -17.32 -13.40 -5.05
C ASP A 240 -17.71 -14.81 -5.53
N ALA A 241 -16.79 -15.78 -5.51
CA ALA A 241 -16.98 -17.16 -5.97
C ALA A 241 -17.92 -17.96 -5.02
N PRO A 242 -18.51 -19.10 -5.42
CA PRO A 242 -19.25 -19.95 -4.48
C PRO A 242 -18.34 -20.52 -3.36
N LEU A 243 -18.88 -20.74 -2.16
CA LEU A 243 -18.12 -21.27 -1.01
C LEU A 243 -17.51 -22.65 -1.26
N SER A 244 -18.06 -23.42 -2.20
CA SER A 244 -17.56 -24.75 -2.61
C SER A 244 -16.11 -24.72 -3.11
N ILE A 245 -15.61 -23.58 -3.59
CA ILE A 245 -14.21 -23.41 -4.00
C ILE A 245 -13.21 -23.59 -2.82
N HIS A 246 -13.70 -23.53 -1.59
CA HIS A 246 -12.91 -23.75 -0.39
C HIS A 246 -13.00 -25.18 0.15
N ALA A 247 -13.88 -26.05 -0.39
CA ALA A 247 -14.08 -27.40 0.11
C ALA A 247 -12.79 -28.24 0.24
N PRO A 248 -11.83 -28.19 -0.71
CA PRO A 248 -10.57 -28.94 -0.57
C PRO A 248 -9.75 -28.55 0.67
N LYS A 249 -9.91 -27.31 1.17
CA LYS A 249 -9.19 -26.82 2.37
C LYS A 249 -9.72 -27.47 3.65
N ALA A 250 -10.97 -27.97 3.64
CA ALA A 250 -11.56 -28.66 4.79
C ALA A 250 -10.89 -30.01 5.07
N VAL A 251 -10.22 -30.63 4.08
CA VAL A 251 -9.50 -31.90 4.29
C VAL A 251 -8.43 -31.76 5.36
N LEU A 252 -7.62 -30.71 5.28
CA LEU A 252 -6.58 -30.44 6.28
C LEU A 252 -7.18 -30.15 7.65
N TRP A 253 -8.32 -29.45 7.70
CA TRP A 253 -9.04 -29.20 8.94
C TRP A 253 -9.52 -30.51 9.59
N VAL A 254 -10.13 -31.41 8.82
CA VAL A 254 -10.60 -32.71 9.32
C VAL A 254 -9.44 -33.55 9.82
N VAL A 255 -8.35 -33.64 9.05
CA VAL A 255 -7.15 -34.38 9.47
C VAL A 255 -6.60 -33.81 10.78
N TYR A 256 -6.49 -32.49 10.89
CA TYR A 256 -5.96 -31.86 12.09
C TYR A 256 -6.89 -32.05 13.29
N GLU A 257 -8.21 -31.98 13.08
CA GLU A 257 -9.21 -32.18 14.12
C GLU A 257 -9.20 -33.62 14.64
N VAL A 258 -9.00 -34.61 13.75
CA VAL A 258 -8.83 -36.02 14.15
C VAL A 258 -7.58 -36.18 15.02
N VAL A 259 -6.45 -35.56 14.67
CA VAL A 259 -5.24 -35.59 15.50
C VAL A 259 -5.48 -34.95 16.86
N ILE A 260 -6.12 -33.76 16.90
CA ILE A 260 -6.46 -33.05 18.14
C ILE A 260 -7.41 -33.91 19.01
N GLY A 261 -8.43 -34.53 18.40
CA GLY A 261 -9.40 -35.37 19.09
C GLY A 261 -8.79 -36.67 19.64
N ILE A 262 -7.95 -37.36 18.87
CA ILE A 262 -7.24 -38.56 19.34
C ILE A 262 -6.30 -38.19 20.48
N MET A 263 -5.57 -37.07 20.37
CA MET A 263 -4.66 -36.60 21.42
C MET A 263 -5.43 -36.27 22.71
N ALA A 264 -6.57 -35.57 22.60
CA ALA A 264 -7.42 -35.27 23.75
C ALA A 264 -8.02 -36.54 24.38
N PHE A 265 -8.47 -37.50 23.56
CA PHE A 265 -9.00 -38.77 24.03
C PHE A 265 -7.94 -39.61 24.73
N TYR A 266 -6.77 -39.78 24.11
CA TYR A 266 -5.65 -40.53 24.66
C TYR A 266 -5.27 -39.99 26.05
N TRP A 267 -5.14 -38.66 26.17
CA TRP A 267 -4.77 -38.03 27.43
C TRP A 267 -5.85 -38.20 28.52
N THR A 268 -7.12 -38.07 28.12
CA THR A 268 -8.26 -38.18 29.05
C THR A 268 -8.51 -39.62 29.51
N TYR A 269 -8.26 -40.62 28.65
CA TYR A 269 -8.60 -42.03 28.94
C TYR A 269 -7.40 -42.90 29.30
N ALA A 270 -6.29 -42.80 28.56
CA ALA A 270 -5.13 -43.67 28.76
C ALA A 270 -4.32 -43.29 30.01
N GLU A 271 -4.30 -42.00 30.39
CA GLU A 271 -3.44 -41.51 31.47
C GLU A 271 -4.20 -41.29 32.78
N VAL A 272 -5.42 -40.73 32.71
CA VAL A 272 -6.31 -40.58 33.88
C VAL A 272 -6.88 -41.94 34.32
N GLY A 273 -7.18 -42.84 33.38
CA GLY A 273 -7.73 -44.16 33.68
C GLY A 273 -6.72 -45.19 34.20
N ASN A 274 -5.43 -45.04 33.89
CA ASN A 274 -4.44 -46.10 34.08
C ASN A 274 -3.36 -45.77 35.13
N SER A 275 -3.33 -44.56 35.69
CA SER A 275 -2.37 -44.25 36.76
C SER A 275 -2.87 -44.75 38.13
N LYS A 276 -2.14 -45.70 38.73
CA LYS A 276 -2.35 -46.13 40.14
C LYS A 276 -2.32 -44.93 41.11
N THR A 277 -1.62 -43.88 40.69
CA THR A 277 -1.52 -42.57 41.33
C THR A 277 -2.89 -41.86 41.44
N PHE A 278 -3.73 -41.90 40.42
CA PHE A 278 -5.04 -41.23 40.39
C PHE A 278 -6.05 -41.87 41.36
N GLN A 279 -6.05 -43.21 41.46
CA GLN A 279 -6.85 -43.93 42.45
C GLN A 279 -6.42 -43.60 43.89
N HIS A 280 -5.12 -43.39 44.13
CA HIS A 280 -4.59 -43.05 45.45
C HIS A 280 -4.88 -41.60 45.87
N VAL A 281 -4.85 -40.65 44.93
CA VAL A 281 -5.19 -39.23 45.18
C VAL A 281 -6.67 -39.06 45.56
N ASN A 282 -7.58 -39.76 44.87
CA ASN A 282 -9.01 -39.72 45.17
C ASN A 282 -9.35 -40.35 46.54
N GLN A 283 -8.54 -41.30 47.01
CA GLN A 283 -8.73 -41.96 48.31
C GLN A 283 -8.21 -41.13 49.51
N LEU A 284 -7.30 -40.17 49.30
CA LEU A 284 -6.55 -39.55 50.39
C LEU A 284 -7.15 -38.26 50.96
N GLY A 285 -8.16 -37.64 50.35
CA GLY A 285 -8.95 -36.54 50.94
C GLY A 285 -8.19 -35.30 51.47
N ALA A 286 -6.88 -35.20 51.26
CA ALA A 286 -6.01 -34.22 51.91
C ALA A 286 -5.36 -33.27 50.88
N PRO A 287 -5.65 -31.95 50.93
CA PRO A 287 -5.18 -30.96 49.96
C PRO A 287 -3.65 -30.85 49.85
N SER A 288 -2.92 -31.15 50.92
CA SER A 288 -1.46 -30.99 51.02
C SER A 288 -0.66 -32.07 50.29
N ARG A 289 -1.19 -33.28 50.14
CA ARG A 289 -0.49 -34.43 49.51
C ARG A 289 -0.64 -34.50 48.00
N CYS A 290 -1.63 -33.82 47.43
CA CYS A 290 -1.86 -33.82 45.98
C CYS A 290 -0.71 -33.15 45.21
N LEU A 291 -0.15 -32.08 45.80
CA LEU A 291 1.05 -31.43 45.32
C LEU A 291 2.31 -32.29 45.45
N GLU A 292 2.41 -33.20 46.43
CA GLU A 292 3.57 -34.09 46.60
C GLU A 292 3.65 -35.17 45.53
N ILE A 293 2.50 -35.58 45.00
CA ILE A 293 2.40 -36.59 43.94
C ILE A 293 2.81 -36.00 42.58
N ILE A 294 2.44 -34.76 42.28
CA ILE A 294 2.95 -34.02 41.10
C ILE A 294 4.46 -33.70 41.27
N ARG A 295 4.98 -33.66 42.51
CA ARG A 295 6.39 -33.40 42.84
C ARG A 295 7.30 -34.65 42.78
N SER A 296 6.76 -35.87 42.63
CA SER A 296 7.60 -37.07 42.70
C SER A 296 8.47 -37.23 41.45
N PRO A 297 9.81 -37.38 41.58
CA PRO A 297 10.68 -37.75 40.46
C PRO A 297 10.33 -39.12 39.85
N SER A 298 9.54 -39.94 40.55
CA SER A 298 9.13 -41.28 40.13
C SER A 298 7.88 -41.31 39.24
N THR A 299 7.13 -40.20 39.13
CA THR A 299 6.09 -40.02 38.12
C THR A 299 6.69 -39.21 36.99
N GLY A 300 7.46 -39.86 36.12
CA GLY A 300 8.11 -39.19 35.00
C GLY A 300 7.06 -38.61 34.06
N CYS A 301 7.00 -37.28 33.92
CA CYS A 301 6.32 -36.60 32.80
C CYS A 301 7.13 -36.74 31.49
N ALA A 302 7.73 -37.91 31.29
CA ALA A 302 8.49 -38.21 30.09
C ALA A 302 7.49 -38.53 28.99
N VAL A 303 7.48 -37.69 27.96
CA VAL A 303 6.56 -37.84 26.84
C VAL A 303 6.84 -39.16 26.15
N ASN A 304 5.87 -40.07 26.13
CA ASN A 304 6.04 -41.40 25.59
C ASN A 304 6.08 -41.37 24.05
N ALA A 305 6.49 -42.48 23.41
CA ALA A 305 6.64 -42.52 21.95
C ALA A 305 5.33 -42.23 21.19
N ALA A 306 4.18 -42.60 21.76
CA ALA A 306 2.88 -42.32 21.15
C ALA A 306 2.55 -40.81 21.20
N GLU A 307 2.78 -40.15 22.33
CA GLU A 307 2.60 -38.71 22.51
C GLU A 307 3.56 -37.90 21.63
N GLN A 308 4.83 -38.31 21.52
CA GLN A 308 5.78 -37.68 20.60
C GLN A 308 5.30 -37.78 19.15
N THR A 309 4.69 -38.92 18.78
CA THR A 309 4.10 -39.11 17.45
C THR A 309 2.91 -38.18 17.23
N PHE A 310 1.99 -38.06 18.19
CA PHE A 310 0.84 -37.15 18.07
C PHE A 310 1.26 -35.68 17.99
N ILE A 311 2.24 -35.25 18.80
CA ILE A 311 2.80 -33.89 18.73
C ILE A 311 3.47 -33.66 17.38
N GLY A 312 4.22 -34.64 16.85
CA GLY A 312 4.81 -34.57 15.51
C GLY A 312 3.76 -34.41 14.41
N LEU A 313 2.67 -35.18 14.46
CA LEU A 313 1.54 -35.06 13.53
C LEU A 313 0.83 -33.70 13.67
N PHE A 314 0.68 -33.20 14.89
CA PHE A 314 0.09 -31.90 15.20
C PHE A 314 0.93 -30.76 14.59
N ILE A 315 2.25 -30.77 14.80
CA ILE A 315 3.17 -29.79 14.20
C ILE A 315 3.16 -29.91 12.67
N GLY A 316 3.14 -31.14 12.13
CA GLY A 316 3.04 -31.40 10.70
C GLY A 316 1.77 -30.79 10.08
N CYS A 317 0.62 -30.93 10.73
CA CYS A 317 -0.63 -30.31 10.30
C CYS A 317 -0.55 -28.78 10.33
N HIS A 318 0.04 -28.21 11.39
CA HIS A 318 0.27 -26.77 11.50
C HIS A 318 1.16 -26.24 10.36
N LEU A 319 2.31 -26.88 10.12
CA LEU A 319 3.22 -26.53 9.02
C LEU A 319 2.52 -26.66 7.66
N GLY A 320 1.61 -27.64 7.51
CA GLY A 320 0.74 -27.76 6.35
C GLY A 320 -0.10 -26.50 6.10
N TYR A 321 -0.70 -25.91 7.15
CA TYR A 321 -1.39 -24.63 7.04
C TYR A 321 -0.44 -23.48 6.66
N CYS A 322 0.75 -23.42 7.26
CA CYS A 322 1.76 -22.40 6.97
C CYS A 322 2.18 -22.43 5.49
N VAL A 323 2.46 -23.62 4.96
CA VAL A 323 2.80 -23.83 3.54
C VAL A 323 1.64 -23.46 2.63
N LEU A 324 0.42 -23.90 2.97
CA LEU A 324 -0.77 -23.61 2.18
C LEU A 324 -1.09 -22.11 2.13
N TRP A 325 -0.99 -21.42 3.28
CA TRP A 325 -1.16 -19.97 3.36
C TRP A 325 -0.08 -19.24 2.55
N ALA A 326 1.20 -19.60 2.73
CA ALA A 326 2.31 -19.00 2.00
C ALA A 326 2.15 -19.19 0.48
N TYR A 327 1.69 -20.38 0.04
CA TYR A 327 1.36 -20.65 -1.35
C TYR A 327 0.27 -19.72 -1.87
N TYR A 328 -0.85 -19.54 -1.16
CA TYR A 328 -1.93 -18.66 -1.63
C TYR A 328 -1.52 -17.19 -1.68
N ILE A 329 -0.76 -16.71 -0.69
CA ILE A 329 -0.23 -15.34 -0.70
C ILE A 329 0.74 -15.17 -1.87
N TYR A 330 1.68 -16.10 -2.07
CA TYR A 330 2.63 -16.06 -3.18
C TYR A 330 1.92 -16.10 -4.54
N HIS A 331 1.01 -17.05 -4.73
CA HIS A 331 0.23 -17.21 -5.95
C HIS A 331 -0.62 -15.95 -6.22
N GLY A 332 -1.36 -15.47 -5.22
CA GLY A 332 -2.15 -14.25 -5.31
C GLY A 332 -1.31 -13.05 -5.70
N LYS A 333 -0.17 -12.83 -5.04
CA LYS A 333 0.78 -11.77 -5.41
C LYS A 333 1.29 -11.92 -6.84
N ASN A 334 1.69 -13.11 -7.27
CA ASN A 334 2.21 -13.33 -8.62
C ASN A 334 1.15 -13.05 -9.70
N VAL A 335 -0.10 -13.46 -9.48
CA VAL A 335 -1.21 -13.17 -10.41
C VAL A 335 -1.56 -11.68 -10.41
N LEU A 336 -1.72 -11.07 -9.24
CA LEU A 336 -2.07 -9.66 -9.10
C LEU A 336 -0.97 -8.74 -9.64
N ASN A 337 0.31 -9.11 -9.45
CA ASN A 337 1.46 -8.40 -10.02
C ASN A 337 1.54 -8.48 -11.55
N ARG A 338 0.62 -9.17 -12.24
CA ARG A 338 0.50 -9.21 -13.72
C ARG A 338 -0.77 -8.53 -14.24
N ARG A 339 -1.58 -7.94 -13.35
CA ARG A 339 -2.81 -7.22 -13.69
C ARG A 339 -2.73 -5.75 -13.28
N ALA A 340 -3.61 -4.93 -13.81
CA ALA A 340 -3.69 -3.51 -13.46
C ALA A 340 -4.01 -3.34 -11.97
N TYR A 341 -3.29 -2.43 -11.31
CA TYR A 341 -3.44 -2.21 -9.88
C TYR A 341 -4.82 -1.61 -9.54
N THR A 342 -5.32 -0.68 -10.34
CA THR A 342 -6.60 0.03 -10.14
C THR A 342 -7.79 -0.92 -10.15
N ASP A 343 -7.77 -1.91 -11.04
CA ASP A 343 -8.89 -2.82 -11.25
C ASP A 343 -8.96 -3.87 -10.14
N TYR A 344 -7.79 -4.33 -9.67
CA TYR A 344 -7.67 -5.29 -8.58
C TYR A 344 -7.14 -4.66 -7.28
N LYS A 345 -7.54 -3.41 -7.02
CA LYS A 345 -7.07 -2.63 -5.86
C LYS A 345 -7.35 -3.35 -4.54
N VAL A 346 -8.58 -3.82 -4.37
CA VAL A 346 -9.01 -4.52 -3.14
C VAL A 346 -8.23 -5.81 -2.94
N GLY A 347 -8.06 -6.63 -3.99
CA GLY A 347 -7.25 -7.85 -3.93
C GLY A 347 -5.80 -7.56 -3.57
N ASN A 348 -5.17 -6.59 -4.24
CA ASN A 348 -3.80 -6.16 -3.95
C ASN A 348 -3.61 -5.66 -2.52
N MET A 349 -4.55 -4.84 -2.03
CA MET A 349 -4.50 -4.29 -0.68
C MET A 349 -4.65 -5.38 0.37
N LEU A 350 -5.65 -6.27 0.22
CA LEU A 350 -5.91 -7.36 1.18
C LEU A 350 -4.74 -8.35 1.24
N THR A 351 -4.27 -8.85 0.09
CA THR A 351 -3.18 -9.84 0.06
C THR A 351 -1.90 -9.30 0.69
N ARG A 352 -1.54 -8.04 0.41
CA ARG A 352 -0.33 -7.42 1.00
C ARG A 352 -0.50 -7.01 2.46
N LEU A 353 -1.71 -6.62 2.87
CA LEU A 353 -2.01 -6.34 4.27
C LEU A 353 -1.96 -7.63 5.11
N GLN A 354 -2.44 -8.75 4.57
CA GLN A 354 -2.30 -10.06 5.19
C GLN A 354 -0.84 -10.48 5.30
N GLU A 355 -0.04 -10.33 4.24
CA GLU A 355 1.40 -10.60 4.30
C GLU A 355 2.08 -9.84 5.44
N ARG A 356 1.79 -8.54 5.58
CA ARG A 356 2.35 -7.71 6.66
C ARG A 356 1.84 -8.09 8.06
N SER A 357 0.55 -8.38 8.20
CA SER A 357 -0.08 -8.58 9.52
C SER A 357 -0.01 -10.02 10.03
N ARG A 358 0.03 -11.02 9.13
CA ARG A 358 -0.09 -12.45 9.48
C ARG A 358 1.25 -13.21 9.38
N TRP A 359 2.25 -12.72 8.64
CA TRP A 359 3.57 -13.39 8.61
C TRP A 359 4.27 -13.43 9.97
N PRO A 360 4.33 -12.32 10.75
CA PRO A 360 4.92 -12.36 12.08
C PRO A 360 4.12 -13.26 13.03
N PHE A 361 2.81 -13.39 12.78
CA PHE A 361 1.94 -14.30 13.51
C PHE A 361 2.30 -15.77 13.27
N VAL A 362 2.52 -16.16 12.02
CA VAL A 362 2.99 -17.51 11.68
C VAL A 362 4.39 -17.76 12.27
N LEU A 363 5.33 -16.83 12.06
CA LEU A 363 6.70 -16.98 12.57
C LEU A 363 6.78 -17.11 14.09
N LEU A 364 5.99 -16.32 14.83
CA LEU A 364 6.02 -16.41 16.30
C LEU A 364 5.49 -17.77 16.78
N ILE A 365 4.48 -18.33 16.12
CA ILE A 365 3.99 -19.67 16.43
C ILE A 365 5.06 -20.72 16.15
N ASP A 366 5.68 -20.68 14.97
CA ASP A 366 6.73 -21.63 14.59
C ASP A 366 7.95 -21.53 15.53
N ILE A 367 8.37 -20.31 15.87
CA ILE A 367 9.46 -20.07 16.84
C ILE A 367 9.06 -20.59 18.22
N SER A 368 7.82 -20.34 18.67
CA SER A 368 7.35 -20.84 19.97
C SER A 368 7.34 -22.36 20.01
N PHE A 369 6.87 -23.04 18.96
CA PHE A 369 6.92 -24.50 18.89
C PHE A 369 8.35 -25.02 18.84
N ALA A 370 9.24 -24.39 18.05
CA ALA A 370 10.63 -24.80 17.96
C ALA A 370 11.37 -24.60 19.29
N THR A 371 11.22 -23.45 19.95
CA THR A 371 11.90 -23.19 21.23
C THR A 371 11.40 -24.11 22.33
N LEU A 372 10.09 -24.35 22.39
CA LEU A 372 9.49 -25.29 23.35
C LEU A 372 9.89 -26.74 23.07
N TRP A 373 10.10 -27.11 21.80
CA TRP A 373 10.59 -28.41 21.39
C TRP A 373 12.04 -28.67 21.82
N TYR A 374 12.92 -27.68 21.65
CA TYR A 374 14.32 -27.80 22.06
C TYR A 374 14.55 -27.57 23.57
N SER A 375 13.65 -26.85 24.26
CA SER A 375 13.69 -26.67 25.71
C SER A 375 13.08 -27.85 26.47
N ARG A 376 13.75 -29.00 26.46
CA ARG A 376 13.49 -30.17 27.34
C ARG A 376 11.98 -30.48 27.56
N ILE A 377 11.26 -30.88 26.50
CA ILE A 377 9.87 -31.41 26.56
C ILE A 377 9.71 -32.55 27.59
N ASN A 378 10.79 -33.25 27.95
CA ASN A 378 10.78 -34.28 28.99
C ASN A 378 10.69 -33.73 30.44
N SER A 379 10.46 -32.42 30.60
CA SER A 379 10.21 -31.78 31.89
C SER A 379 8.71 -31.53 32.10
N CYS A 380 8.20 -31.84 33.30
CA CYS A 380 6.80 -31.61 33.67
C CYS A 380 6.36 -30.15 33.47
N GLY A 381 7.28 -29.19 33.66
CA GLY A 381 7.04 -27.76 33.45
C GLY A 381 6.81 -27.40 31.98
N GLY A 382 7.63 -27.91 31.06
CA GLY A 382 7.49 -27.64 29.63
C GLY A 382 6.19 -28.21 29.05
N VAL A 383 5.82 -29.43 29.45
CA VAL A 383 4.55 -30.05 29.05
C VAL A 383 3.37 -29.19 29.54
N LEU A 384 3.28 -28.93 30.84
CA LEU A 384 2.16 -28.18 31.42
C LEU A 384 2.02 -26.77 30.81
N PHE A 385 3.13 -26.12 30.49
CA PHE A 385 3.17 -24.79 29.88
C PHE A 385 2.51 -24.76 28.49
N VAL A 386 2.77 -25.74 27.61
CA VAL A 386 2.13 -25.85 26.29
C VAL A 386 0.63 -26.10 26.41
N TRP A 387 0.23 -26.91 27.39
CA TRP A 387 -1.16 -27.32 27.60
C TRP A 387 -2.03 -26.20 28.19
N LEU A 388 -1.51 -25.44 29.16
CA LEU A 388 -2.17 -24.24 29.71
C LEU A 388 -2.28 -23.10 28.70
N GLY A 389 -1.52 -23.18 27.61
CA GLY A 389 -1.57 -22.29 26.47
C GLY A 389 -0.52 -21.20 26.49
N LEU A 390 -0.16 -20.74 25.30
CA LEU A 390 0.90 -19.76 25.09
C LEU A 390 0.31 -18.35 25.08
N LEU A 391 0.54 -17.60 26.16
CA LEU A 391 0.15 -16.20 26.28
C LEU A 391 0.60 -15.31 25.11
N PRO A 392 1.83 -15.40 24.57
CA PRO A 392 2.25 -14.54 23.46
C PRO A 392 1.39 -14.75 22.22
N LEU A 393 0.90 -15.97 21.98
CA LEU A 393 -0.03 -16.26 20.88
C LEU A 393 -1.39 -15.60 21.11
N GLN A 394 -1.88 -15.61 22.34
CA GLN A 394 -3.17 -15.00 22.70
C GLN A 394 -3.15 -13.49 22.49
N VAL A 395 -2.09 -12.81 22.94
CA VAL A 395 -1.93 -11.35 22.80
C VAL A 395 -1.85 -10.96 21.32
N MET A 396 -0.96 -11.61 20.56
CA MET A 396 -0.77 -11.28 19.15
C MET A 396 -2.03 -11.52 18.31
N ALA A 397 -2.72 -12.64 18.53
CA ALA A 397 -3.95 -12.96 17.83
C ALA A 397 -5.08 -12.02 18.19
N THR A 398 -5.19 -11.63 19.47
CA THR A 398 -6.17 -10.63 19.91
C THR A 398 -5.94 -9.31 19.18
N CYS A 399 -4.71 -8.77 19.18
CA CYS A 399 -4.39 -7.56 18.44
C CYS A 399 -4.71 -7.68 16.94
N SER A 400 -4.42 -8.83 16.34
CA SER A 400 -4.68 -9.08 14.93
C SER A 400 -6.18 -9.10 14.60
N VAL A 401 -6.97 -9.87 15.34
CA VAL A 401 -8.42 -9.97 15.15
C VAL A 401 -9.10 -8.63 15.41
N LEU A 402 -8.69 -7.89 16.45
CA LEU A 402 -9.21 -6.54 16.73
C LEU A 402 -8.95 -5.56 15.57
N ALA A 403 -7.74 -5.58 15.01
CA ALA A 403 -7.37 -4.74 13.88
C ALA A 403 -8.21 -5.06 12.62
N TRP A 404 -8.37 -6.34 12.29
CA TRP A 404 -9.18 -6.78 11.15
C TRP A 404 -10.68 -6.54 11.36
N ALA A 405 -11.20 -6.78 12.56
CA ALA A 405 -12.56 -6.44 12.97
C ALA A 405 -12.87 -4.97 12.80
N TRP A 406 -11.96 -4.10 13.27
CA TRP A 406 -12.12 -2.66 13.14
C TRP A 406 -12.11 -2.22 11.67
N LEU A 407 -11.27 -2.79 10.81
CA LEU A 407 -11.23 -2.47 9.39
C LEU A 407 -12.53 -2.84 8.64
N VAL A 408 -13.18 -3.94 9.02
CA VAL A 408 -14.37 -4.47 8.33
C VAL A 408 -15.67 -3.99 8.96
N MET A 409 -15.63 -3.43 10.16
CA MET A 409 -16.77 -2.80 10.83
C MET A 409 -17.42 -1.74 9.92
N PRO A 410 -18.77 -1.64 9.89
CA PRO A 410 -19.46 -0.57 9.17
C PRO A 410 -18.97 0.82 9.58
N ASN A 411 -18.80 1.70 8.60
CA ASN A 411 -18.52 3.10 8.87
C ASN A 411 -19.74 3.81 9.48
N GLU A 412 -19.53 4.95 10.12
CA GLU A 412 -20.59 5.72 10.73
C GLU A 412 -21.68 6.10 9.72
N PRO A 413 -22.96 5.77 9.98
CA PRO A 413 -24.02 5.98 8.99
C PRO A 413 -24.26 7.46 8.62
N ARG A 414 -23.96 8.37 9.55
CA ARG A 414 -24.18 9.83 9.45
C ARG A 414 -22.98 10.62 8.94
N SER A 415 -21.78 10.04 8.86
CA SER A 415 -20.64 10.75 8.28
C SER A 415 -20.91 10.94 6.80
N GLN A 416 -21.17 12.18 6.37
CA GLN A 416 -21.24 12.51 4.95
C GLN A 416 -19.86 12.29 4.33
N THR A 417 -19.81 11.32 3.40
CA THR A 417 -18.76 10.96 2.43
C THR A 417 -17.39 10.45 2.94
N PRO A 418 -16.79 9.51 2.18
CA PRO A 418 -15.79 9.92 1.22
C PRO A 418 -15.93 9.17 -0.12
N THR A 419 -16.83 9.62 -1.00
CA THR A 419 -16.72 9.31 -2.44
C THR A 419 -15.74 10.31 -3.08
N LEU A 420 -14.55 10.45 -2.49
CA LEU A 420 -13.54 11.40 -2.96
C LEU A 420 -12.37 10.61 -3.56
N GLN A 421 -11.92 9.53 -2.90
CA GLN A 421 -10.65 8.91 -3.26
C GLN A 421 -10.60 8.35 -4.68
N VAL A 422 -11.66 7.73 -5.20
CA VAL A 422 -11.67 7.19 -6.57
C VAL A 422 -11.49 8.31 -7.59
N TRP A 423 -12.24 9.40 -7.44
CA TRP A 423 -12.12 10.61 -8.27
C TRP A 423 -10.76 11.28 -8.13
N LEU A 424 -10.18 11.32 -6.92
CA LEU A 424 -8.82 11.85 -6.71
C LEU A 424 -7.74 10.97 -7.35
N GLN A 425 -7.98 9.68 -7.54
CA GLN A 425 -7.01 8.73 -8.13
C GLN A 425 -7.12 8.65 -9.65
N GLU A 426 -8.12 9.28 -10.24
CA GLU A 426 -8.24 9.46 -11.68
C GLU A 426 -7.08 10.29 -12.24
N HIS A 427 -6.64 9.94 -13.45
CA HIS A 427 -5.54 10.58 -14.12
C HIS A 427 -5.80 10.72 -15.62
N ALA A 428 -5.16 11.70 -16.23
CA ALA A 428 -5.17 11.94 -17.65
C ALA A 428 -3.87 11.45 -18.30
N TRP A 429 -3.97 10.83 -19.48
CA TRP A 429 -2.80 10.45 -20.26
C TRP A 429 -2.16 11.65 -20.95
N THR A 430 -2.98 12.50 -21.57
CA THR A 430 -2.58 13.74 -22.26
C THR A 430 -3.24 14.96 -21.62
N LYS A 431 -2.77 16.17 -21.97
CA LYS A 431 -3.43 17.42 -21.54
C LYS A 431 -4.82 17.61 -22.16
N GLU A 432 -5.06 17.05 -23.33
CA GLU A 432 -6.37 17.08 -23.99
C GLU A 432 -7.39 16.24 -23.23
N ASN A 433 -7.05 14.97 -22.95
CA ASN A 433 -7.88 14.08 -22.13
C ASN A 433 -8.15 14.68 -20.74
N MET A 434 -7.21 15.46 -20.19
CA MET A 434 -7.42 16.16 -18.91
C MET A 434 -8.56 17.18 -18.97
N ARG A 435 -8.73 17.89 -20.09
CA ARG A 435 -9.81 18.87 -20.27
C ARG A 435 -11.16 18.17 -20.33
N GLU A 436 -11.24 17.06 -21.06
CA GLU A 436 -12.44 16.23 -21.14
C GLU A 436 -12.83 15.66 -19.78
N LEU A 437 -11.86 15.12 -19.02
CA LEU A 437 -12.08 14.61 -17.68
C LEU A 437 -12.58 15.70 -16.72
N ARG A 438 -12.06 16.94 -16.82
CA ARG A 438 -12.56 18.07 -16.02
C ARG A 438 -14.02 18.41 -16.36
N ALA A 439 -14.35 18.50 -17.66
CA ALA A 439 -15.73 18.74 -18.10
C ALA A 439 -16.69 17.66 -17.60
N LEU A 440 -16.25 16.40 -17.59
CA LEU A 440 -17.04 15.30 -17.05
C LEU A 440 -17.18 15.35 -15.53
N ARG A 441 -16.14 15.75 -14.80
CA ARG A 441 -16.27 15.99 -13.35
C ARG A 441 -17.28 17.08 -13.06
N GLU A 442 -17.31 18.14 -13.85
CA GLU A 442 -18.29 19.22 -13.69
C GLU A 442 -19.72 18.70 -13.84
N LEU A 443 -19.97 17.88 -14.88
CA LEU A 443 -21.27 17.25 -15.12
C LEU A 443 -21.70 16.32 -13.96
N HIS A 444 -20.80 15.47 -13.48
CA HIS A 444 -21.12 14.45 -12.46
C HIS A 444 -21.16 14.99 -11.03
N SER A 445 -20.51 16.13 -10.75
CA SER A 445 -20.38 16.63 -9.37
C SER A 445 -21.66 17.24 -8.82
N GLY A 446 -22.69 17.49 -9.64
CA GLY A 446 -24.00 17.98 -9.21
C GLY A 446 -23.93 19.22 -8.30
N GLY A 447 -22.93 20.09 -8.53
CA GLY A 447 -22.69 21.29 -7.72
C GLY A 447 -21.71 21.14 -6.53
N ASN A 448 -21.05 19.99 -6.33
CA ASN A 448 -19.99 19.87 -5.32
C ASN A 448 -18.70 20.59 -5.79
N THR A 449 -18.49 21.81 -5.29
CA THR A 449 -17.36 22.69 -5.66
C THR A 449 -16.00 22.15 -5.24
N ASP A 450 -15.95 21.32 -4.20
CA ASP A 450 -14.68 20.85 -3.61
C ASP A 450 -13.93 19.89 -4.55
N ILE A 451 -14.63 19.09 -5.35
CA ILE A 451 -14.01 18.13 -6.29
C ILE A 451 -13.50 18.83 -7.56
N GLN A 452 -14.17 19.90 -7.99
CA GLN A 452 -13.83 20.65 -9.20
C GLN A 452 -12.50 21.41 -9.05
N THR A 453 -12.15 21.81 -7.83
CA THR A 453 -10.90 22.52 -7.52
C THR A 453 -9.70 21.58 -7.37
N GLU A 454 -9.90 20.27 -7.25
CA GLU A 454 -8.83 19.29 -7.05
C GLU A 454 -8.11 18.98 -8.38
N PRO A 455 -6.75 19.02 -8.40
CA PRO A 455 -5.98 18.83 -9.63
C PRO A 455 -6.00 17.37 -10.11
N ILE A 456 -5.80 17.20 -11.42
CA ILE A 456 -5.73 15.90 -12.11
C ILE A 456 -4.28 15.63 -12.50
N PHE A 457 -3.77 14.45 -12.16
CA PHE A 457 -2.43 14.04 -12.60
C PHE A 457 -2.41 13.85 -14.12
N CYS A 458 -1.47 14.50 -14.80
CA CYS A 458 -1.28 14.37 -16.24
C CYS A 458 0.02 13.60 -16.53
N PHE A 459 -0.12 12.44 -17.18
CA PHE A 459 1.01 11.56 -17.49
C PHE A 459 1.97 12.17 -18.52
N GLU A 460 1.44 12.85 -19.55
CA GLU A 460 2.23 13.65 -20.50
C GLU A 460 3.11 14.67 -19.77
N SER A 461 2.55 15.47 -18.86
CA SER A 461 3.30 16.44 -18.06
C SER A 461 4.39 15.78 -17.23
N ALA A 462 4.13 14.59 -16.66
CA ALA A 462 5.14 13.82 -15.94
C ALA A 462 6.29 13.34 -16.85
N MET A 463 5.99 12.89 -18.07
CA MET A 463 7.04 12.49 -19.02
C MET A 463 7.88 13.67 -19.48
N LYS A 464 7.25 14.80 -19.81
CA LYS A 464 7.95 16.06 -20.14
C LYS A 464 8.83 16.52 -18.99
N ALA A 465 8.28 16.56 -17.78
CA ALA A 465 9.00 16.93 -16.56
C ALA A 465 10.21 16.00 -16.28
N LEU A 466 10.08 14.69 -16.50
CA LEU A 466 11.19 13.75 -16.30
C LEU A 466 12.30 13.95 -17.34
N TYR A 467 11.95 14.22 -18.59
CA TYR A 467 12.93 14.50 -19.64
C TYR A 467 13.80 15.70 -19.26
N TRP A 468 13.17 16.81 -18.89
CA TRP A 468 13.88 18.02 -18.49
C TRP A 468 14.64 17.87 -17.16
N SER A 469 14.10 17.08 -16.22
CA SER A 469 14.82 16.67 -15.00
C SER A 469 16.07 15.82 -15.28
N THR A 470 16.14 15.18 -16.45
CA THR A 470 17.33 14.45 -16.90
C THR A 470 18.29 15.41 -17.62
N LEU A 471 17.78 16.20 -18.56
CA LEU A 471 18.55 17.12 -19.40
C LEU A 471 19.36 18.14 -18.58
N VAL A 472 18.85 18.60 -17.43
CA VAL A 472 19.55 19.55 -16.56
C VAL A 472 20.85 18.98 -15.95
N TYR A 473 21.07 17.66 -15.98
CA TYR A 473 22.32 17.03 -15.54
C TYR A 473 23.39 17.00 -16.64
N ASP A 474 23.01 17.05 -17.91
CA ASP A 474 23.93 16.97 -19.06
C ASP A 474 24.74 18.27 -19.16
N ARG A 475 26.06 18.17 -19.37
CA ARG A 475 26.93 19.36 -19.45
C ARG A 475 26.83 19.95 -20.85
N GLU A 476 26.93 21.28 -20.96
CA GLU A 476 26.93 21.96 -22.27
C GLU A 476 28.11 21.52 -23.17
N SER A 477 29.19 21.02 -22.57
CA SER A 477 30.32 20.42 -23.27
C SER A 477 30.04 19.04 -23.88
N ASP A 478 28.93 18.40 -23.51
CA ASP A 478 28.60 17.07 -24.02
C ASP A 478 28.07 17.19 -25.46
N VAL A 479 28.68 16.47 -26.39
CA VAL A 479 28.31 16.49 -27.83
C VAL A 479 26.81 16.22 -28.04
N GLN A 480 26.23 15.38 -27.18
CA GLN A 480 24.81 15.01 -27.25
C GLN A 480 23.86 16.03 -26.60
N PHE A 481 24.36 17.03 -25.86
CA PHE A 481 23.51 18.01 -25.17
C PHE A 481 22.66 18.83 -26.15
N ASN A 482 23.27 19.31 -27.24
CA ASN A 482 22.56 20.14 -28.22
C ASN A 482 21.44 19.35 -28.93
N GLU A 483 21.70 18.09 -29.27
CA GLU A 483 20.69 17.20 -29.83
C GLU A 483 19.56 16.99 -28.81
N ARG A 484 19.89 16.56 -27.59
CA ARG A 484 18.89 16.34 -26.52
C ARG A 484 18.09 17.61 -26.20
N MET A 485 18.73 18.77 -26.24
CA MET A 485 18.08 20.04 -26.04
C MET A 485 17.06 20.33 -27.14
N ALA A 486 17.41 20.13 -28.41
CA ALA A 486 16.50 20.34 -29.53
C ALA A 486 15.20 19.51 -29.38
N TRP A 487 15.33 18.25 -28.96
CA TRP A 487 14.17 17.39 -28.68
C TRP A 487 13.34 17.89 -27.50
N GLY A 488 13.99 18.38 -26.44
CA GLY A 488 13.30 18.98 -25.28
C GLY A 488 12.52 20.22 -25.66
N MET A 489 13.13 21.08 -26.48
CA MET A 489 12.52 22.30 -27.01
C MET A 489 11.29 21.98 -27.86
N GLU A 490 11.39 21.00 -28.77
CA GLU A 490 10.26 20.52 -29.57
C GLU A 490 9.13 19.95 -28.68
N LEU A 491 9.47 19.12 -27.70
CA LEU A 491 8.53 18.50 -26.77
C LEU A 491 7.70 19.52 -25.97
N MET A 492 8.30 20.68 -25.67
CA MET A 492 7.67 21.80 -24.98
C MET A 492 7.12 22.87 -25.92
N GLN A 493 7.33 22.74 -27.24
CA GLN A 493 7.07 23.78 -28.23
C GLN A 493 7.71 25.13 -27.84
N ALA A 494 8.90 25.03 -27.24
CA ALA A 494 9.69 26.17 -26.80
C ALA A 494 10.52 26.74 -27.96
N LYS A 495 10.69 28.05 -27.98
CA LYS A 495 11.47 28.78 -28.97
C LYS A 495 12.81 29.24 -28.42
N GLU A 496 12.86 29.52 -27.13
CA GLU A 496 14.02 30.08 -26.45
C GLU A 496 14.32 29.33 -25.15
N GLN A 497 15.59 29.40 -24.74
CA GLN A 497 16.10 28.73 -23.55
C GLN A 497 17.12 29.59 -22.81
N ALA A 498 17.32 29.30 -21.53
CA ALA A 498 18.33 29.92 -20.69
C ALA A 498 18.82 28.92 -19.64
N VAL A 499 20.13 28.90 -19.42
CA VAL A 499 20.77 28.16 -18.33
C VAL A 499 21.14 29.15 -17.24
N LEU A 500 20.75 28.84 -16.00
CA LEU A 500 21.03 29.63 -14.81
C LEU A 500 21.93 28.79 -13.90
N LEU A 501 23.14 29.28 -13.63
CA LEU A 501 24.16 28.57 -12.87
C LEU A 501 24.58 29.41 -11.66
N GLU A 502 24.73 28.73 -10.53
CA GLU A 502 25.25 29.25 -9.27
C GLU A 502 26.41 28.36 -8.82
N THR A 503 27.59 28.94 -8.65
CA THR A 503 28.85 28.20 -8.50
C THR A 503 29.16 27.79 -7.07
N LEU A 504 28.62 28.46 -6.04
CA LEU A 504 28.96 28.21 -4.63
C LEU A 504 28.34 26.90 -4.11
N HIS A 505 27.12 26.57 -4.54
CA HIS A 505 26.40 25.38 -4.12
C HIS A 505 26.15 24.40 -5.27
N ASP A 506 26.75 24.62 -6.43
CA ASP A 506 26.54 23.84 -7.68
C ASP A 506 25.04 23.75 -8.04
N SER A 507 24.30 24.85 -7.80
CA SER A 507 22.89 24.96 -8.14
C SER A 507 22.76 25.32 -9.63
N ARG A 508 22.05 24.48 -10.38
CA ARG A 508 21.79 24.69 -11.81
C ARG A 508 20.30 24.59 -12.10
N ALA A 509 19.80 25.54 -12.88
CA ALA A 509 18.47 25.51 -13.44
C ALA A 509 18.50 25.72 -14.95
N LEU A 510 17.57 25.06 -15.65
CA LEU A 510 17.37 25.18 -17.08
C LEU A 510 15.92 25.63 -17.33
N LEU A 511 15.78 26.75 -18.04
CA LEU A 511 14.52 27.40 -18.36
C LEU A 511 14.32 27.35 -19.88
N ALA A 512 13.14 26.95 -20.34
CA ALA A 512 12.74 27.06 -21.74
C ALA A 512 11.31 27.57 -21.85
N TRP A 513 11.02 28.35 -22.89
CA TRP A 513 9.72 28.98 -23.07
C TRP A 513 9.30 29.11 -24.53
N GLY A 514 7.99 29.17 -24.73
CA GLY A 514 7.35 29.39 -26.02
C GLY A 514 5.93 29.92 -25.86
N PRO A 515 5.14 29.95 -26.95
CA PRO A 515 3.78 30.50 -26.94
C PRO A 515 2.84 29.81 -25.95
N GLN A 516 3.02 28.51 -25.72
CA GLN A 516 2.13 27.70 -24.89
C GLN A 516 2.52 27.67 -23.40
N GLY A 517 3.66 28.27 -23.03
CA GLY A 517 4.13 28.27 -21.65
C GLY A 517 5.65 28.14 -21.50
N ALA A 518 6.07 27.80 -20.29
CA ALA A 518 7.48 27.63 -19.95
C ALA A 518 7.71 26.39 -19.08
N ILE A 519 8.93 25.86 -19.12
CA ILE A 519 9.41 24.81 -18.22
C ILE A 519 10.67 25.26 -17.49
N LEU A 520 10.70 25.02 -16.18
CA LEU A 520 11.84 25.29 -15.32
C LEU A 520 12.27 24.00 -14.64
N SER A 521 13.50 23.57 -14.88
CA SER A 521 14.05 22.33 -14.34
C SER A 521 15.27 22.59 -13.45
N PHE A 522 15.36 21.90 -12.32
CA PHE A 522 16.44 22.03 -11.35
C PHE A 522 17.26 20.75 -11.23
N ARG A 523 18.58 20.91 -11.23
CA ARG A 523 19.53 19.82 -11.01
C ARG A 523 19.60 19.44 -9.52
N GLY A 524 19.72 18.15 -9.23
CA GLY A 524 20.09 17.66 -7.90
C GLY A 524 21.59 17.49 -7.73
N THR A 525 22.03 17.05 -6.54
CA THR A 525 23.45 16.75 -6.28
C THR A 525 23.96 15.62 -7.19
N ALA A 526 25.21 15.76 -7.67
CA ALA A 526 25.86 14.74 -8.49
C ALA A 526 26.12 13.42 -7.73
N SER A 527 26.34 13.49 -6.41
CA SER A 527 26.58 12.31 -5.56
C SER A 527 25.41 12.04 -4.61
N LEU A 528 24.77 10.89 -4.82
CA LEU A 528 23.68 10.38 -3.99
C LEU A 528 24.10 10.05 -2.56
N LYS A 529 25.35 9.59 -2.38
CA LYS A 529 25.91 9.23 -1.07
C LYS A 529 26.09 10.49 -0.21
N ASN A 530 26.56 11.57 -0.83
CA ASN A 530 26.67 12.88 -0.18
C ASN A 530 25.28 13.47 0.12
N ALA A 531 24.33 13.32 -0.81
CA ALA A 531 22.94 13.77 -0.60
C ALA A 531 22.30 13.12 0.64
N LEU A 532 22.53 11.82 0.87
CA LEU A 532 22.01 11.10 2.03
C LEU A 532 22.69 11.49 3.35
N THR A 533 23.99 11.80 3.34
CA THR A 533 24.75 12.24 4.53
C THR A 533 24.58 13.73 4.85
N ASP A 534 24.31 14.56 3.84
CA ASP A 534 24.14 16.01 3.94
C ASP A 534 22.69 16.44 4.23
N ILE A 535 21.76 15.47 4.33
CA ILE A 535 20.48 15.66 5.05
C ILE A 535 20.81 15.77 6.56
N ARG A 536 21.62 16.76 6.92
CA ARG A 536 21.83 17.20 8.29
C ARG A 536 20.60 17.99 8.70
N ALA A 537 19.95 17.47 9.74
CA ALA A 537 18.60 17.71 10.25
C ALA A 537 18.18 19.15 10.61
N TRP A 538 18.88 20.20 10.19
CA TRP A 538 18.62 21.54 10.69
C TRP A 538 17.60 22.26 9.80
N SER A 539 16.47 22.67 10.38
CA SER A 539 15.43 23.45 9.70
C SER A 539 15.61 24.94 9.94
N VAL A 540 15.41 25.76 8.91
CA VAL A 540 15.46 27.24 8.97
C VAL A 540 14.05 27.76 8.73
N SER A 541 13.73 28.93 9.29
CA SER A 541 12.45 29.61 8.99
C SER A 541 12.37 29.88 7.50
N HIS A 542 11.25 29.53 6.87
CA HIS A 542 10.92 30.08 5.57
C HIS A 542 10.63 31.58 5.77
N HIS A 543 10.88 32.43 4.77
CA HIS A 543 11.01 33.90 4.87
C HIS A 543 9.73 34.69 5.22
N LEU A 544 8.82 34.11 6.02
CA LEU A 544 7.64 34.78 6.56
C LEU A 544 7.54 34.52 8.06
N HIS A 545 7.80 35.56 8.86
CA HIS A 545 7.46 35.59 10.29
C HIS A 545 5.94 35.66 10.46
N ARG A 546 5.23 34.57 10.16
CA ARG A 546 3.83 34.39 10.56
C ARG A 546 3.72 33.13 11.43
N GLY A 547 3.34 33.35 12.68
CA GLY A 547 3.22 32.32 13.72
C GLY A 547 4.07 32.66 14.93
N ARG A 548 3.45 32.77 16.10
CA ARG A 548 4.14 33.06 17.38
C ARG A 548 4.73 31.81 18.05
N HIS A 549 4.55 30.61 17.45
CA HIS A 549 4.92 29.32 18.04
C HIS A 549 5.76 28.45 17.11
N LEU A 550 6.69 27.67 17.69
CA LEU A 550 7.67 26.83 16.99
C LEU A 550 7.08 25.80 16.01
N PHE A 551 5.81 25.41 16.21
CA PHE A 551 5.10 24.41 15.41
C PHE A 551 4.15 24.99 14.36
N SER A 552 3.87 26.30 14.41
CA SER A 552 3.02 26.98 13.44
C SER A 552 3.80 27.77 12.39
N GLN A 553 5.07 28.06 12.62
CA GLN A 553 5.91 28.73 11.64
C GLN A 553 6.30 27.79 10.49
N PRO A 554 6.16 28.22 9.23
CA PRO A 554 6.71 27.52 8.06
C PRO A 554 8.23 27.40 8.16
N ARG A 555 8.75 26.17 8.13
CA ARG A 555 10.20 25.90 8.17
C ARG A 555 10.58 24.96 7.05
N VAL A 556 11.75 25.21 6.47
CA VAL A 556 12.33 24.42 5.37
C VAL A 556 13.71 23.88 5.77
N HIS A 557 14.18 22.85 5.08
CA HIS A 557 15.51 22.30 5.34
C HIS A 557 16.60 23.33 5.03
N SER A 558 17.54 23.54 5.96
CA SER A 558 18.64 24.53 5.85
C SER A 558 19.43 24.38 4.55
N GLY A 559 19.79 23.13 4.20
CA GLY A 559 20.54 22.84 2.97
C GLY A 559 19.82 23.28 1.70
N PHE A 560 18.50 23.04 1.60
CA PHE A 560 17.73 23.41 0.41
C PHE A 560 17.51 24.93 0.35
N SER A 561 17.23 25.55 1.49
CA SER A 561 17.12 27.01 1.59
C SER A 561 18.42 27.70 1.20
N ARG A 562 19.57 27.20 1.67
CA ARG A 562 20.89 27.75 1.33
C ARG A 562 21.23 27.57 -0.15
N ALA A 563 20.92 26.41 -0.74
CA ALA A 563 21.15 26.17 -2.17
C ALA A 563 20.23 27.02 -3.08
N TRP A 564 19.04 27.38 -2.59
CA TRP A 564 18.09 28.24 -3.32
C TRP A 564 18.41 29.74 -3.18
N HIS A 565 18.70 30.21 -1.97
CA HIS A 565 18.98 31.63 -1.69
C HIS A 565 20.45 32.00 -1.82
N GLY A 566 21.34 31.00 -1.94
CA GLY A 566 22.77 31.20 -2.10
C GLY A 566 23.07 32.07 -3.30
N ASN A 567 23.93 33.08 -3.09
CA ASN A 567 24.36 34.00 -4.14
C ASN A 567 23.20 34.65 -4.95
N ARG A 568 22.05 34.89 -4.30
CA ARG A 568 20.83 35.46 -4.90
C ARG A 568 20.30 34.67 -6.11
N PHE A 569 20.53 33.35 -6.11
CA PHE A 569 20.07 32.47 -7.20
C PHE A 569 18.55 32.49 -7.35
N ASN A 570 17.82 32.47 -6.24
CA ASN A 570 16.36 32.63 -6.24
C ASN A 570 15.91 33.91 -6.96
N GLU A 571 16.53 35.05 -6.66
CA GLU A 571 16.19 36.34 -7.29
C GLU A 571 16.48 36.33 -8.79
N SER A 572 17.61 35.74 -9.21
CA SER A 572 17.99 35.58 -10.62
C SER A 572 16.95 34.74 -11.38
N VAL A 573 16.57 33.58 -10.81
CA VAL A 573 15.57 32.68 -11.40
C VAL A 573 14.20 33.34 -11.45
N VAL A 574 13.71 33.88 -10.34
CA VAL A 574 12.39 34.53 -10.26
C VAL A 574 12.32 35.72 -11.21
N SER A 575 13.33 36.59 -11.23
CA SER A 575 13.38 37.74 -12.13
C SER A 575 13.37 37.30 -13.59
N ARG A 576 14.15 36.27 -13.95
CA ARG A 576 14.22 35.79 -15.33
C ARG A 576 12.90 35.17 -15.78
N VAL A 577 12.27 34.34 -14.95
CA VAL A 577 10.98 33.71 -15.25
C VAL A 577 9.88 34.76 -15.38
N CYS A 578 9.78 35.72 -14.45
CA CYS A 578 8.80 36.80 -14.54
C CYS A 578 8.98 37.63 -15.82
N LYS A 579 10.22 37.99 -16.19
CA LYS A 579 10.51 38.72 -17.44
C LYS A 579 10.06 37.94 -18.68
N VAL A 580 10.37 36.65 -18.73
CA VAL A 580 9.99 35.75 -19.83
C VAL A 580 8.47 35.64 -19.95
N LEU A 581 7.79 35.46 -18.82
CA LEU A 581 6.32 35.37 -18.77
C LEU A 581 5.63 36.72 -18.96
N GLN A 582 6.31 37.85 -18.80
CA GLN A 582 5.79 39.17 -19.20
C GLN A 582 5.93 39.39 -20.70
N ALA A 583 7.08 39.03 -21.28
CA ALA A 583 7.39 39.26 -22.69
C ALA A 583 6.58 38.41 -23.68
N GLY A 584 6.08 37.25 -23.24
CA GLY A 584 5.49 36.23 -24.12
C GLY A 584 4.16 36.52 -24.84
N GLY A 585 3.62 37.75 -24.81
CA GLY A 585 2.50 38.19 -25.68
C GLY A 585 1.10 37.57 -25.45
N ASP A 586 0.08 38.44 -25.53
CA ASP A 586 -1.35 38.26 -25.25
C ASP A 586 -1.72 37.99 -23.77
N MET A 587 -2.46 38.94 -23.17
CA MET A 587 -2.85 38.96 -21.75
C MET A 587 -4.05 38.03 -21.44
N ASP A 588 -4.78 37.59 -22.47
CA ASP A 588 -5.99 36.77 -22.33
C ASP A 588 -5.73 35.26 -22.42
N SER A 589 -4.53 34.83 -22.84
CA SER A 589 -4.18 33.41 -22.88
C SER A 589 -3.65 32.93 -21.52
N GLN A 590 -4.34 31.96 -20.91
CA GLN A 590 -3.88 31.35 -19.67
C GLN A 590 -2.57 30.57 -19.90
N ARG A 591 -1.44 31.12 -19.47
CA ARG A 591 -0.12 30.50 -19.65
C ARG A 591 0.15 29.44 -18.61
N HIS A 592 0.96 28.45 -18.96
CA HIS A 592 1.34 27.36 -18.07
C HIS A 592 2.83 27.36 -17.78
N LEU A 593 3.20 27.34 -16.50
CA LEU A 593 4.57 27.17 -16.04
C LEU A 593 4.71 25.79 -15.39
N LEU A 594 5.50 24.91 -16.02
CA LEU A 594 5.83 23.58 -15.52
C LEU A 594 7.18 23.62 -14.80
N ILE A 595 7.18 23.34 -13.50
CA ILE A 595 8.39 23.31 -12.68
C ILE A 595 8.74 21.87 -12.34
N THR A 596 10.01 21.52 -12.43
CA THR A 596 10.45 20.14 -12.21
C THR A 596 11.85 20.03 -11.63
N GLY A 597 12.15 18.85 -11.08
CA GLY A 597 13.47 18.52 -10.60
C GLY A 597 13.51 17.11 -10.00
N HIS A 598 14.71 16.54 -10.03
CA HIS A 598 15.00 15.23 -9.47
C HIS A 598 15.85 15.33 -8.19
N SER A 599 15.60 14.44 -7.23
CA SER A 599 16.34 14.38 -5.96
C SER A 599 16.34 15.74 -5.24
N MET A 600 17.51 16.29 -4.87
CA MET A 600 17.64 17.64 -4.33
C MET A 600 17.04 18.72 -5.24
N GLY A 601 17.13 18.57 -6.56
CA GLY A 601 16.51 19.48 -7.53
C GLY A 601 14.99 19.51 -7.39
N GLY A 602 14.35 18.42 -6.99
CA GLY A 602 12.92 18.41 -6.68
C GLY A 602 12.57 19.23 -5.42
N ALA A 603 13.48 19.31 -4.44
CA ALA A 603 13.30 20.19 -3.29
C ALA A 603 13.46 21.67 -3.68
N LEU A 604 14.41 22.00 -4.56
CA LEU A 604 14.58 23.34 -5.12
C LEU A 604 13.38 23.75 -5.98
N ALA A 605 12.87 22.84 -6.83
CA ALA A 605 11.65 23.03 -7.59
C ALA A 605 10.44 23.37 -6.70
N THR A 606 10.35 22.75 -5.52
CA THR A 606 9.30 23.05 -4.54
C THR A 606 9.45 24.46 -3.96
N LEU A 607 10.67 24.88 -3.58
CA LEU A 607 10.90 26.23 -3.07
C LEU A 607 10.64 27.30 -4.15
N ALA A 608 11.16 27.04 -5.35
CA ALA A 608 10.98 27.92 -6.50
C ALA A 608 9.50 28.07 -6.88
N ALA A 609 8.73 26.98 -6.90
CA ALA A 609 7.28 27.03 -7.19
C ALA A 609 6.53 27.93 -6.22
N TYR A 610 6.86 27.87 -4.93
CA TYR A 610 6.25 28.73 -3.91
C TYR A 610 6.57 30.22 -4.14
N GLU A 611 7.86 30.56 -4.31
CA GLU A 611 8.29 31.95 -4.48
C GLU A 611 7.89 32.53 -5.85
N LEU A 612 7.82 31.69 -6.89
CA LEU A 612 7.35 32.10 -8.22
C LEU A 612 5.85 32.40 -8.18
N ASP A 613 5.03 31.56 -7.56
CA ASP A 613 3.61 31.86 -7.38
C ASP A 613 3.41 33.22 -6.69
N GLU A 614 4.10 33.46 -5.57
CA GLU A 614 4.03 34.74 -4.86
C GLU A 614 4.50 35.93 -5.72
N ALA A 615 5.56 35.75 -6.52
CA ALA A 615 6.06 36.78 -7.41
C ALA A 615 5.13 37.07 -8.59
N LEU A 616 4.51 36.04 -9.17
CA LEU A 616 3.56 36.14 -10.28
C LEU A 616 2.25 36.79 -9.83
N ASP A 617 1.74 36.40 -8.65
CA ASP A 617 0.59 37.04 -7.99
C ASP A 617 0.84 38.54 -7.80
N ARG A 618 1.99 38.92 -7.24
CA ARG A 618 2.37 40.33 -7.05
C ARG A 618 2.51 41.09 -8.36
N ALA A 619 2.93 40.42 -9.43
CA ALA A 619 3.03 40.99 -10.76
C ALA A 619 1.68 41.03 -11.51
N GLY A 620 0.60 40.50 -10.93
CA GLY A 620 -0.72 40.44 -11.55
C GLY A 620 -0.80 39.49 -12.76
N LEU A 621 0.13 38.52 -12.85
CA LEU A 621 0.23 37.60 -13.98
C LEU A 621 -0.59 36.33 -13.73
N LYS A 622 -1.62 36.09 -14.54
CA LYS A 622 -2.44 34.87 -14.47
C LYS A 622 -1.72 33.70 -15.14
N VAL A 623 -0.97 32.91 -14.36
CA VAL A 623 -0.21 31.75 -14.84
C VAL A 623 -0.64 30.51 -14.07
N HIS A 624 -1.04 29.45 -14.78
CA HIS A 624 -1.23 28.13 -14.15
C HIS A 624 0.15 27.56 -13.81
N LEU A 625 0.40 27.27 -12.54
CA LEU A 625 1.68 26.72 -12.09
C LEU A 625 1.50 25.24 -11.72
N SER A 626 2.33 24.38 -12.32
CA SER A 626 2.35 22.95 -12.02
C SER A 626 3.75 22.51 -11.62
N CYS A 627 3.87 21.67 -10.59
CA CYS A 627 5.16 21.21 -10.08
C CYS A 627 5.23 19.69 -10.08
N TYR A 628 6.13 19.11 -10.88
CA TYR A 628 6.33 17.66 -10.99
C TYR A 628 7.73 17.29 -10.52
N THR A 629 7.84 16.56 -9.41
CA THR A 629 9.13 16.24 -8.80
C THR A 629 9.39 14.74 -8.75
N PHE A 630 10.65 14.33 -8.91
CA PHE A 630 11.05 12.92 -8.97
C PHE A 630 12.02 12.61 -7.84
N GLY A 631 11.65 11.69 -6.94
CA GLY A 631 12.53 11.29 -5.84
C GLY A 631 12.79 12.38 -4.81
N ALA A 632 12.01 13.47 -4.83
CA ALA A 632 12.28 14.62 -3.99
C ALA A 632 12.24 14.29 -2.49
N PRO A 633 13.23 14.73 -1.69
CA PRO A 633 13.14 14.66 -0.23
C PRO A 633 12.02 15.58 0.29
N ARG A 634 11.71 15.50 1.59
CA ARG A 634 10.71 16.37 2.20
C ARG A 634 11.31 17.75 2.43
N THR A 635 10.78 18.77 1.76
CA THR A 635 11.38 20.12 1.71
C THR A 635 11.19 20.93 2.99
N GLY A 636 10.04 20.78 3.67
CA GLY A 636 9.71 21.58 4.86
C GLY A 636 8.81 20.87 5.86
N ASN A 637 8.37 21.60 6.88
CA ASN A 637 7.50 21.10 7.93
C ASN A 637 6.02 21.10 7.52
N HIS A 638 5.14 20.66 8.42
CA HIS A 638 3.69 20.62 8.18
C HIS A 638 3.06 22.00 7.92
N ALA A 639 3.60 23.07 8.51
CA ALA A 639 3.12 24.44 8.26
C ALA A 639 3.47 24.89 6.84
N PHE A 640 4.73 24.75 6.42
CA PHE A 640 5.17 25.03 5.05
C PHE A 640 4.39 24.22 4.02
N ALA A 641 4.20 22.92 4.24
CA ALA A 641 3.46 22.09 3.30
C ALA A 641 2.01 22.55 3.10
N ARG A 642 1.35 23.06 4.16
CA ARG A 642 -0.03 23.57 4.08
C ARG A 642 -0.10 24.89 3.31
N GLU A 643 0.81 25.81 3.58
CA GLU A 643 0.88 27.08 2.85
C GLU A 643 1.22 26.86 1.37
N TYR A 644 2.16 25.95 1.10
CA TYR A 644 2.50 25.54 -0.25
C TYR A 644 1.31 24.95 -1.00
N GLU A 645 0.58 24.00 -0.40
CA GLU A 645 -0.56 23.33 -1.05
C GLU A 645 -1.71 24.30 -1.36
N ALA A 646 -1.87 25.37 -0.58
CA ALA A 646 -2.86 26.42 -0.85
C ALA A 646 -2.48 27.31 -2.03
N ARG A 647 -1.18 27.45 -2.31
CA ARG A 647 -0.63 28.27 -3.41
C ARG A 647 -0.47 27.49 -4.71
N VAL A 648 0.16 26.32 -4.61
CA VAL A 648 0.49 25.48 -5.76
C VAL A 648 -0.18 24.10 -5.63
N PRO A 649 -1.52 24.03 -5.74
CA PRO A 649 -2.25 22.78 -5.56
C PRO A 649 -1.86 21.71 -6.59
N ASP A 650 -1.55 22.10 -7.83
CA ASP A 650 -1.13 21.21 -8.92
C ASP A 650 0.33 20.75 -8.78
N THR A 651 0.64 20.10 -7.66
CA THR A 651 1.97 19.57 -7.33
C THR A 651 1.95 18.06 -7.19
N TRP A 652 2.81 17.37 -7.93
CA TRP A 652 2.91 15.92 -8.01
C TRP A 652 4.33 15.43 -7.72
N GLY A 653 4.50 14.71 -6.62
CA GLY A 653 5.76 14.06 -6.25
C GLY A 653 5.76 12.58 -6.60
N LEU A 654 6.47 12.22 -7.68
CA LEU A 654 6.64 10.85 -8.14
C LEU A 654 7.67 10.09 -7.30
N ILE A 655 7.31 8.88 -6.89
CA ILE A 655 8.12 7.96 -6.07
C ILE A 655 8.28 6.65 -6.83
N ASN A 656 9.51 6.32 -7.20
CA ASN A 656 9.81 5.04 -7.83
C ASN A 656 9.99 3.95 -6.77
N ASP A 657 9.05 3.01 -6.74
CA ASP A 657 9.03 1.83 -5.87
C ASP A 657 9.57 2.13 -4.46
N GLN A 658 10.63 1.45 -3.98
CA GLN A 658 11.22 1.66 -2.65
C GLN A 658 12.25 2.80 -2.55
N ASP A 659 12.21 3.83 -3.40
CA ASP A 659 13.16 4.97 -3.33
C ASP A 659 13.33 5.48 -1.90
N VAL A 660 14.56 5.36 -1.40
CA VAL A 660 14.94 5.68 -0.03
C VAL A 660 14.85 7.18 0.27
N VAL A 661 15.21 8.05 -0.66
CA VAL A 661 15.26 9.51 -0.47
C VAL A 661 13.84 10.05 -0.32
N ALA A 662 12.96 9.68 -1.24
CA ALA A 662 11.55 10.04 -1.20
C ALA A 662 10.82 9.49 0.04
N ARG A 663 11.16 8.26 0.49
CA ARG A 663 10.41 7.58 1.54
C ARG A 663 10.90 7.88 2.95
N ARG A 664 12.20 7.85 3.24
CA ARG A 664 12.75 7.78 4.61
C ARG A 664 13.02 9.12 5.30
N GLY A 665 13.05 10.25 4.59
CA GLY A 665 13.33 11.58 5.19
C GLY A 665 12.20 12.15 6.07
N LYS A 666 11.64 11.40 7.03
CA LYS A 666 10.58 11.88 7.94
C LYS A 666 11.11 12.50 9.22
N LEU A 667 12.36 12.24 9.60
CA LEU A 667 13.01 12.62 10.87
C LEU A 667 12.01 12.95 12.00
N CYS A 668 11.52 11.92 12.69
CA CYS A 668 10.55 12.04 13.79
C CYS A 668 9.26 12.82 13.48
N GLY A 669 8.85 12.91 12.21
CA GLY A 669 7.64 13.63 11.78
C GLY A 669 7.83 15.14 11.59
N LEU A 670 9.06 15.65 11.70
CA LEU A 670 9.36 17.08 11.56
C LEU A 670 9.15 17.60 10.14
N TYR A 671 9.33 16.74 9.13
CA TYR A 671 9.22 17.11 7.73
C TYR A 671 8.02 16.44 7.05
N LYS A 672 7.32 17.22 6.22
CA LYS A 672 6.15 16.83 5.43
C LYS A 672 6.44 17.17 3.96
N ARG A 673 6.06 16.24 3.08
CA ARG A 673 6.08 16.49 1.63
C ARG A 673 4.85 17.33 1.27
N PRO A 674 5.00 18.45 0.56
CA PRO A 674 3.88 19.15 -0.06
C PRO A 674 3.37 18.42 -1.31
N GLY A 675 2.08 18.59 -1.61
CA GLY A 675 1.46 18.13 -2.83
C GLY A 675 1.11 16.64 -2.85
N HIS A 676 0.62 16.19 -3.99
CA HIS A 676 0.10 14.86 -4.21
C HIS A 676 1.20 13.84 -4.52
N ARG A 677 0.98 12.57 -4.19
CA ARG A 677 1.95 11.49 -4.45
C ARG A 677 1.52 10.66 -5.64
N VAL A 678 2.49 10.21 -6.41
CA VAL A 678 2.30 9.17 -7.43
C VAL A 678 3.36 8.10 -7.20
N ILE A 679 2.95 6.84 -7.11
CA ILE A 679 3.89 5.70 -7.01
C ILE A 679 3.95 5.03 -8.37
N ILE A 680 5.17 4.90 -8.89
CA ILE A 680 5.49 4.16 -10.12
C ILE A 680 6.47 3.03 -9.81
N ASN A 681 6.57 2.02 -10.67
CA ASN A 681 7.61 1.01 -10.55
C ASN A 681 7.98 0.36 -11.89
N ALA A 682 9.11 -0.34 -11.93
CA ALA A 682 9.59 -1.07 -13.11
C ALA A 682 8.68 -2.24 -13.54
N ARG A 683 7.64 -2.57 -12.77
CA ARG A 683 6.62 -3.57 -13.15
C ARG A 683 5.47 -2.94 -13.94
N GLY A 684 5.47 -1.62 -14.12
CA GLY A 684 4.43 -0.87 -14.82
C GLY A 684 3.21 -0.54 -13.97
N ASP A 685 3.30 -0.58 -12.64
CA ASP A 685 2.21 -0.12 -11.78
C ASP A 685 2.29 1.42 -11.65
N LEU A 686 1.19 2.11 -11.93
CA LEU A 686 0.93 3.54 -11.68
C LEU A 686 -0.17 3.67 -10.61
N ILE A 687 0.15 4.32 -9.49
CA ILE A 687 -0.80 4.57 -8.40
C ILE A 687 -0.79 6.06 -8.07
N VAL A 688 -1.81 6.78 -8.56
CA VAL A 688 -2.02 8.20 -8.30
C VAL A 688 -2.70 8.36 -6.94
N ARG A 689 -2.34 9.41 -6.20
CA ARG A 689 -2.84 9.73 -4.83
C ARG A 689 -3.08 8.48 -3.99
N PRO A 690 -2.05 7.65 -3.73
CA PRO A 690 -2.23 6.47 -2.90
C PRO A 690 -2.61 6.89 -1.49
N THR A 691 -3.68 6.28 -0.97
CA THR A 691 -4.02 6.33 0.45
C THR A 691 -2.82 5.87 1.29
N TYR A 692 -2.77 6.22 2.57
CA TYR A 692 -1.72 5.69 3.44
C TYR A 692 -1.71 4.16 3.46
N GLY A 693 -2.89 3.51 3.41
CA GLY A 693 -3.01 2.05 3.27
C GLY A 693 -2.26 1.52 2.07
N GLU A 694 -2.61 1.99 0.86
CA GLU A 694 -1.95 1.60 -0.40
C GLU A 694 -0.45 1.88 -0.38
N ALA A 695 -0.05 3.07 0.07
CA ALA A 695 1.35 3.46 0.15
C ALA A 695 2.15 2.65 1.20
N SER A 696 1.49 2.12 2.23
CA SER A 696 2.11 1.35 3.31
C SER A 696 2.31 -0.11 2.95
N VAL A 697 1.35 -0.75 2.26
CA VAL A 697 1.44 -2.15 1.83
C VAL A 697 2.37 -2.33 0.62
N GLN A 698 2.67 -1.24 -0.09
CA GLN A 698 3.73 -1.23 -1.09
C GLN A 698 5.12 -1.17 -0.45
N ARG A 699 5.26 -0.86 0.86
CA ARG A 699 6.59 -0.80 1.50
C ARG A 699 7.03 -2.19 1.88
N THR A 700 8.28 -2.50 1.59
CA THR A 700 8.92 -3.71 2.14
C THR A 700 9.39 -3.41 3.56
N PRO A 701 9.12 -4.27 4.57
CA PRO A 701 9.66 -4.13 5.92
C PRO A 701 11.19 -4.01 5.88
N GLY A 702 11.77 -3.03 6.58
CA GLY A 702 13.22 -2.74 6.54
C GLY A 702 13.74 -2.19 5.19
N GLY A 703 12.88 -2.06 4.18
CA GLY A 703 13.24 -1.76 2.79
C GLY A 703 13.43 -0.28 2.46
N GLY A 704 14.30 -0.04 1.48
CA GLY A 704 14.67 1.25 0.91
C GLY A 704 15.78 1.01 -0.10
N SER A 705 15.57 1.37 -1.36
CA SER A 705 16.51 1.11 -2.45
C SER A 705 17.10 2.42 -2.94
N VAL A 706 18.43 2.52 -2.91
CA VAL A 706 19.18 3.59 -3.58
C VAL A 706 19.06 3.44 -5.10
N ASN A 707 19.03 2.20 -5.60
CA ASN A 707 18.90 1.94 -7.04
C ASN A 707 17.60 2.51 -7.60
N ASN A 708 16.50 2.41 -6.86
CA ASN A 708 15.22 2.97 -7.29
C ASN A 708 15.21 4.49 -7.33
N HIS A 709 16.20 5.16 -6.72
CA HIS A 709 16.29 6.61 -6.74
C HIS A 709 16.92 7.15 -8.04
N TYR A 710 17.76 6.39 -8.74
CA TYR A 710 18.43 6.91 -9.94
C TYR A 710 17.44 7.34 -11.02
N LEU A 711 17.78 8.42 -11.75
CA LEU A 711 16.99 8.93 -12.88
C LEU A 711 16.68 7.84 -13.91
N GLY A 712 17.68 7.03 -14.27
CA GLY A 712 17.48 5.90 -15.18
C GLY A 712 16.40 4.92 -14.70
N SER A 713 16.30 4.70 -13.39
CA SER A 713 15.25 3.84 -12.82
C SER A 713 13.87 4.51 -12.83
N TYR A 714 13.80 5.83 -12.71
CA TYR A 714 12.56 6.61 -12.90
C TYR A 714 12.08 6.56 -14.35
N GLN A 715 13.01 6.74 -15.30
CA GLN A 715 12.74 6.61 -16.73
C GLN A 715 12.19 5.21 -17.02
N GLN A 716 12.89 4.16 -16.59
CA GLN A 716 12.46 2.76 -16.77
C GLN A 716 11.08 2.50 -16.15
N ALA A 717 10.78 3.09 -14.99
CA ALA A 717 9.48 2.93 -14.36
C ALA A 717 8.34 3.58 -15.16
N LEU A 718 8.53 4.80 -15.68
CA LEU A 718 7.51 5.44 -16.54
C LEU A 718 7.34 4.70 -17.87
N LEU A 719 8.43 4.26 -18.51
CA LEU A 719 8.35 3.45 -19.71
C LEU A 719 7.66 2.11 -19.46
N ALA A 720 7.92 1.47 -18.31
CA ALA A 720 7.23 0.26 -17.91
C ALA A 720 5.72 0.48 -17.75
N VAL A 721 5.28 1.67 -17.32
CA VAL A 721 3.86 2.03 -17.30
C VAL A 721 3.31 2.12 -18.72
N CYS A 722 4.02 2.74 -19.67
CA CYS A 722 3.59 2.77 -21.08
C CYS A 722 3.52 1.35 -21.68
N LEU A 723 4.55 0.53 -21.48
CA LEU A 723 4.62 -0.85 -21.94
C LEU A 723 3.51 -1.73 -21.36
N ALA A 724 3.16 -1.50 -20.10
CA ALA A 724 2.10 -2.24 -19.43
C ALA A 724 0.74 -2.08 -20.12
N GLN A 725 0.52 -0.98 -20.85
CA GLN A 725 -0.73 -0.72 -21.59
C GLN A 725 -0.95 -1.67 -22.77
N PHE A 726 0.11 -2.31 -23.26
CA PHE A 726 0.05 -3.32 -24.32
C PHE A 726 0.11 -4.76 -23.77
N SER A 727 -0.24 -4.95 -22.49
CA SER A 727 -0.18 -6.24 -21.80
C SER A 727 -1.44 -6.49 -20.96
N SER A 728 -1.47 -7.61 -20.23
CA SER A 728 -2.55 -7.90 -19.26
C SER A 728 -2.63 -6.91 -18.08
N LYS A 729 -1.68 -5.96 -17.99
CA LYS A 729 -1.64 -4.89 -16.98
C LYS A 729 -2.28 -3.57 -17.41
N ARG A 730 -2.83 -3.50 -18.61
CA ARG A 730 -3.38 -2.25 -19.16
C ARG A 730 -4.45 -1.64 -18.27
N TYR A 731 -4.45 -0.31 -18.18
CA TYR A 731 -5.55 0.48 -17.63
C TYR A 731 -6.68 0.61 -18.66
N ARG A 732 -7.90 0.91 -18.19
CA ARG A 732 -9.01 1.29 -19.08
C ARG A 732 -8.61 2.54 -19.89
N SER A 733 -8.76 2.47 -21.21
CA SER A 733 -8.31 3.50 -22.17
C SER A 733 -6.80 3.79 -22.14
N GLY A 734 -6.00 2.93 -21.49
CA GLY A 734 -4.56 3.12 -21.35
C GLY A 734 -3.82 3.06 -22.67
N MET A 735 -4.19 2.11 -23.54
CA MET A 735 -3.56 1.99 -24.86
C MET A 735 -3.92 3.17 -25.76
N GLN A 736 -5.18 3.60 -25.76
CA GLN A 736 -5.60 4.82 -26.46
C GLN A 736 -4.87 6.05 -25.93
N GLY A 737 -4.70 6.16 -24.62
CA GLY A 737 -3.92 7.24 -24.01
C GLY A 737 -2.46 7.29 -24.45
N ILE A 738 -1.80 6.13 -24.59
CA ILE A 738 -0.43 6.06 -25.13
C ILE A 738 -0.40 6.37 -26.64
N LEU A 739 -1.41 5.95 -27.40
CA LEU A 739 -1.54 6.32 -28.81
C LEU A 739 -1.69 7.85 -28.96
N SER A 740 -2.60 8.48 -28.22
CA SER A 740 -2.77 9.94 -28.23
C SER A 740 -1.48 10.67 -27.81
N LEU A 741 -0.73 10.10 -26.88
CA LEU A 741 0.57 10.64 -26.47
C LEU A 741 1.61 10.55 -27.61
N ALA A 742 1.64 9.43 -28.34
CA ALA A 742 2.50 9.25 -29.51
C ALA A 742 2.15 10.24 -30.63
N GLU A 743 0.85 10.46 -30.88
CA GLU A 743 0.35 11.39 -31.89
C GLU A 743 0.54 12.87 -31.51
N SER A 744 0.67 13.17 -30.21
CA SER A 744 0.81 14.55 -29.71
C SER A 744 2.14 15.23 -30.08
N SER A 745 3.21 14.47 -30.31
CA SER A 745 4.52 15.02 -30.66
C SER A 745 5.43 13.98 -31.31
N ALA A 746 6.22 14.41 -32.31
CA ALA A 746 7.20 13.54 -32.96
C ALA A 746 8.24 12.94 -31.98
N PRO A 747 8.69 13.67 -30.93
CA PRO A 747 9.50 13.07 -29.87
C PRO A 747 8.89 11.83 -29.23
N PHE A 748 7.61 11.87 -28.82
CA PHE A 748 6.97 10.70 -28.22
C PHE A 748 6.77 9.55 -29.22
N ALA A 749 6.40 9.86 -30.47
CA ALA A 749 6.29 8.85 -31.52
C ALA A 749 7.60 8.07 -31.68
N TYR A 750 8.71 8.79 -31.77
CA TYR A 750 10.02 8.20 -31.94
C TYR A 750 10.49 7.45 -30.68
N LEU A 751 10.24 7.99 -29.48
CA LEU A 751 10.50 7.30 -28.22
C LEU A 751 9.88 5.91 -28.21
N PHE A 752 8.59 5.83 -28.54
CA PHE A 752 7.88 4.55 -28.48
C PHE A 752 8.31 3.61 -29.60
N GLN A 753 8.62 4.13 -30.79
CA GLN A 753 9.16 3.30 -31.87
C GLN A 753 10.51 2.66 -31.46
N GLN A 754 11.40 3.41 -30.81
CA GLN A 754 12.72 2.91 -30.40
C GLN A 754 12.66 2.01 -29.16
N GLU A 755 11.99 2.46 -28.09
CA GLU A 755 12.03 1.80 -26.79
C GLU A 755 10.96 0.75 -26.59
N ILE A 756 9.80 0.92 -27.23
CA ILE A 756 8.69 -0.03 -27.17
C ILE A 756 8.70 -0.97 -28.38
N GLY A 757 9.32 -0.56 -29.49
CA GLY A 757 9.33 -1.34 -30.74
C GLY A 757 7.94 -1.37 -31.38
N LEU A 758 7.13 -0.32 -31.19
CA LEU A 758 5.81 -0.19 -31.79
C LEU A 758 5.71 1.11 -32.58
N SER A 759 5.34 1.01 -33.87
CA SER A 759 4.99 2.18 -34.67
C SER A 759 3.60 2.71 -34.30
N ILE A 760 3.30 3.96 -34.66
CA ILE A 760 1.96 4.55 -34.46
C ILE A 760 0.89 3.69 -35.13
N ASP A 761 1.15 3.18 -36.35
CA ASP A 761 0.18 2.37 -37.08
C ASP A 761 -0.05 1.01 -36.42
N GLU A 762 0.99 0.37 -35.87
CA GLU A 762 0.85 -0.85 -35.07
C GLU A 762 0.04 -0.60 -33.79
N MET A 763 0.23 0.55 -33.14
CA MET A 763 -0.58 0.93 -31.99
C MET A 763 -2.04 1.15 -32.38
N ARG A 764 -2.32 1.86 -33.48
CA ARG A 764 -3.69 2.06 -34.01
C ARG A 764 -4.36 0.74 -34.32
N GLN A 765 -3.66 -0.19 -34.97
CA GLN A 765 -4.19 -1.51 -35.26
C GLN A 765 -4.55 -2.28 -33.99
N ARG A 766 -3.73 -2.19 -32.95
CA ARG A 766 -4.03 -2.82 -31.65
C ARG A 766 -5.23 -2.17 -30.96
N CYS A 767 -5.36 -0.85 -31.03
CA CYS A 767 -6.54 -0.11 -30.54
C CYS A 767 -7.82 -0.48 -31.31
N SER A 768 -7.78 -0.61 -32.63
CA SER A 768 -8.97 -0.93 -33.43
C SER A 768 -9.45 -2.37 -33.22
N HIS A 769 -8.55 -3.33 -32.99
CA HIS A 769 -8.91 -4.69 -32.64
C HIS A 769 -9.60 -4.81 -31.26
N GLU A 770 -9.40 -3.86 -30.33
CA GLU A 770 -10.11 -3.84 -29.04
C GLU A 770 -11.58 -3.49 -29.18
N GLY A 771 -11.96 -2.65 -30.14
CA GLY A 771 -13.37 -2.32 -30.40
C GLY A 771 -14.21 -3.51 -30.86
N LEU A 772 -13.56 -4.63 -31.22
CA LEU A 772 -14.20 -5.82 -31.79
C LEU A 772 -14.15 -7.06 -30.86
N HIS A 773 -13.17 -7.18 -29.95
CA HIS A 773 -13.07 -8.35 -29.07
C HIS A 773 -12.40 -8.05 -27.71
N ASP A 774 -13.17 -8.21 -26.63
CA ASP A 774 -12.69 -8.37 -25.25
C ASP A 774 -11.93 -9.70 -25.06
N THR A 775 -10.77 -9.88 -25.70
CA THR A 775 -9.90 -11.04 -25.46
C THR A 775 -8.44 -10.66 -25.18
N PRO A 776 -7.76 -11.34 -24.23
CA PRO A 776 -6.41 -10.99 -23.82
C PRO A 776 -5.35 -11.39 -24.87
N CYS A 777 -4.70 -10.39 -25.47
CA CYS A 777 -3.58 -10.55 -26.39
C CYS A 777 -2.34 -11.12 -25.65
N SER A 778 -2.16 -12.44 -25.69
CA SER A 778 -1.11 -13.14 -24.93
C SER A 778 -0.05 -13.84 -25.79
N ARG A 779 -0.13 -13.76 -27.13
CA ARG A 779 0.73 -14.57 -28.02
C ARG A 779 1.97 -13.87 -28.59
N SER A 780 2.07 -12.53 -28.66
CA SER A 780 3.24 -11.87 -29.27
C SER A 780 4.37 -11.48 -28.29
N LEU A 781 4.14 -11.44 -26.98
CA LEU A 781 5.14 -10.98 -25.99
C LEU A 781 6.27 -11.98 -25.68
N ARG A 782 6.21 -13.22 -26.19
CA ARG A 782 7.29 -14.22 -25.99
C ARG A 782 8.55 -13.93 -26.82
N SER A 783 8.45 -13.18 -27.92
CA SER A 783 9.64 -12.79 -28.70
C SER A 783 10.39 -11.62 -28.06
N ILE A 784 9.68 -10.65 -27.47
CA ILE A 784 10.27 -9.46 -26.83
C ILE A 784 10.99 -9.82 -25.51
N ARG A 785 10.52 -10.85 -24.78
CA ARG A 785 11.17 -11.28 -23.54
C ARG A 785 12.52 -12.00 -23.75
N ARG A 786 12.70 -12.69 -24.88
CA ARG A 786 13.93 -13.45 -25.17
C ARG A 786 15.14 -12.58 -25.47
N SER A 787 14.97 -11.30 -25.84
CA SER A 787 16.10 -10.38 -26.05
C SER A 787 16.61 -9.72 -24.75
N ARG A 788 15.91 -9.88 -23.62
CA ARG A 788 16.26 -9.24 -22.33
C ARG A 788 16.92 -10.17 -21.31
N ASP A 789 16.91 -11.49 -21.52
CA ASP A 789 17.59 -12.46 -20.62
C ASP A 789 19.13 -12.45 -20.76
N GLY A 790 19.70 -11.57 -21.58
CA GLY A 790 21.15 -11.37 -21.73
C GLY A 790 21.80 -10.36 -20.76
N TRP A 791 21.01 -9.63 -19.96
CA TRP A 791 21.53 -8.62 -19.04
C TRP A 791 21.17 -8.98 -17.59
N GLY A 792 22.00 -9.81 -16.95
CA GLY A 792 21.88 -10.06 -15.51
C GLY A 792 22.29 -11.45 -15.00
N ARG A 793 23.50 -11.91 -15.31
CA ARG A 793 24.23 -12.80 -14.41
C ARG A 793 25.68 -12.31 -14.33
N PRO A 794 26.17 -11.83 -13.17
CA PRO A 794 27.61 -11.76 -12.97
C PRO A 794 28.11 -13.21 -12.89
N SER A 795 28.86 -13.65 -13.90
CA SER A 795 29.61 -14.89 -13.84
C SER A 795 30.62 -14.77 -12.70
N ARG A 796 30.48 -15.61 -11.67
CA ARG A 796 31.55 -15.87 -10.71
C ARG A 796 32.67 -16.60 -11.45
N SER A 797 33.67 -15.86 -11.89
CA SER A 797 35.01 -16.40 -12.18
C SER A 797 36.00 -15.44 -11.56
N GLU A 798 36.55 -15.84 -10.41
CA GLU A 798 37.74 -15.24 -9.83
C GLU A 798 38.87 -15.26 -10.86
N PRO A 799 39.67 -14.19 -11.02
CA PRO A 799 40.93 -14.30 -11.72
C PRO A 799 42.02 -14.75 -10.73
N PRO A 800 42.93 -15.66 -11.10
CA PRO A 800 44.12 -15.89 -10.30
C PRO A 800 45.08 -14.70 -10.45
N LEU A 801 45.73 -14.33 -9.34
CA LEU A 801 46.92 -13.50 -9.34
C LEU A 801 47.97 -14.10 -10.30
N HIS A 802 48.62 -13.27 -11.12
CA HIS A 802 50.10 -13.20 -11.20
C HIS A 802 50.59 -12.15 -12.23
N THR A 803 51.49 -11.29 -11.73
CA THR A 803 52.67 -10.65 -12.35
C THR A 803 52.55 -9.69 -13.56
N LEU A 804 53.03 -8.48 -13.28
CA LEU A 804 53.63 -7.47 -14.16
C LEU A 804 54.47 -8.05 -15.31
N GLN A 805 54.30 -7.51 -16.52
CA GLN A 805 55.41 -7.03 -17.37
C GLN A 805 54.91 -6.18 -18.54
N ALA A 806 55.70 -5.16 -18.86
CA ALA A 806 55.49 -4.14 -19.88
C ALA A 806 55.69 -4.66 -21.31
N ALA A 807 54.96 -4.09 -22.27
CA ALA A 807 55.44 -3.94 -23.65
C ALA A 807 54.69 -2.79 -24.36
N ASP A 808 55.48 -1.81 -24.74
CA ASP A 808 55.22 -0.66 -25.60
C ASP A 808 55.02 -1.10 -27.06
N LYS A 809 54.10 -0.45 -27.79
CA LYS A 809 54.26 -0.09 -29.22
C LYS A 809 53.04 0.65 -29.80
N THR A 810 53.42 1.74 -30.46
CA THR A 810 52.70 2.74 -31.27
C THR A 810 52.04 2.20 -32.54
N ASP A 811 50.88 2.75 -32.93
CA ASP A 811 50.53 3.16 -34.31
C ASP A 811 49.24 4.05 -34.36
N PRO A 812 49.11 5.02 -35.31
CA PRO A 812 48.07 6.06 -35.34
C PRO A 812 46.85 5.73 -36.25
N PRO A 813 45.79 6.59 -36.35
CA PRO A 813 44.42 6.16 -36.61
C PRO A 813 44.05 6.13 -38.10
N ASN A 814 43.06 5.28 -38.46
CA ASN A 814 42.41 5.30 -39.76
C ASN A 814 40.96 5.84 -39.63
N PRO A 815 40.54 6.86 -40.40
CA PRO A 815 39.24 7.51 -40.24
C PRO A 815 38.25 7.04 -41.31
N SER A 816 37.23 6.28 -40.95
CA SER A 816 35.98 6.22 -41.72
C SER A 816 35.00 5.25 -41.08
N HIS A 817 33.99 5.77 -40.39
CA HIS A 817 32.61 5.35 -40.55
C HIS A 817 31.71 6.32 -39.79
N ASN A 818 31.18 7.30 -40.53
CA ASN A 818 30.05 8.12 -40.13
C ASN A 818 28.83 7.21 -39.96
N GLY A 819 28.55 6.84 -38.72
CA GLY A 819 27.29 6.26 -38.30
C GLY A 819 26.77 7.07 -37.11
N VAL A 820 26.06 8.15 -37.38
CA VAL A 820 25.36 8.92 -36.34
C VAL A 820 24.25 8.02 -35.80
N CYS A 821 24.46 7.45 -34.61
CA CYS A 821 23.43 6.75 -33.85
C CYS A 821 22.40 7.78 -33.35
N SER A 822 21.44 8.14 -34.19
CA SER A 822 20.22 8.83 -33.78
C SER A 822 19.37 7.84 -32.98
N SER A 823 19.34 7.95 -31.66
CA SER A 823 18.52 7.14 -30.75
C SER A 823 17.87 8.05 -29.72
N PHE A 824 16.66 7.74 -29.24
CA PHE A 824 15.88 8.67 -28.42
C PHE A 824 16.54 8.76 -27.05
N PRO A 825 17.08 9.91 -26.66
CA PRO A 825 18.04 9.94 -25.56
C PRO A 825 17.40 9.89 -24.17
N LEU A 826 16.07 9.78 -24.06
CA LEU A 826 15.36 9.62 -22.78
C LEU A 826 15.80 8.33 -22.03
N PHE A 827 16.47 7.39 -22.71
CA PHE A 827 16.94 6.11 -22.14
C PHE A 827 18.39 5.73 -22.47
N VAL A 828 19.11 6.55 -23.25
CA VAL A 828 20.53 6.31 -23.55
C VAL A 828 21.40 6.84 -22.41
N CYS A 829 21.45 6.07 -21.33
CA CYS A 829 22.62 6.07 -20.44
C CYS A 829 23.58 5.02 -20.98
N THR A 830 24.55 5.43 -21.80
CA THR A 830 25.81 4.68 -21.90
C THR A 830 26.39 4.59 -20.49
N ALA A 831 26.72 3.38 -20.06
CA ALA A 831 27.18 3.03 -18.71
C ALA A 831 28.42 3.81 -18.19
N SER A 832 28.95 4.76 -18.94
CA SER A 832 30.14 5.55 -18.63
C SER A 832 29.86 6.88 -17.90
N CYS A 833 28.63 7.41 -17.88
CA CYS A 833 28.36 8.74 -17.28
C CYS A 833 27.89 8.73 -15.82
N CYS A 834 27.71 7.55 -15.20
CA CYS A 834 27.33 7.45 -13.77
C CYS A 834 28.43 6.85 -12.88
N ALA A 835 29.66 6.71 -13.40
CA ALA A 835 30.79 6.13 -12.67
C ALA A 835 31.97 7.10 -12.42
N ALA A 836 31.76 8.41 -12.55
CA ALA A 836 32.75 9.44 -12.20
C ALA A 836 32.18 10.44 -11.19
#